data_AF-A0A6V7VFV5-F1
#
_entry.id   AF-A0A6V7VFV5-F1
#
_cell.length_a   1.000
_cell.length_b   1.000
_cell.length_c   1.000
_cell.angle_alpha   90.00
_cell.angle_beta   90.00
_cell.angle_gamma   90.00
#
_symmetry.space_group_name_H-M   'P 1'
#
loop_
_entity.id
_entity.type
_entity.pdbx_description
1 polymer ?
#
loop_
_entity_poly.entity_id
_entity_poly.type
_entity_poly.pdbx_seq_one_letter_code
_entity_poly.pdbx_strand_id
1 'polypeptide(L)'
;MGPSHEEALALVQQSQSGSGRKGRNILQGIDVNNLIEVRNEDLGESFKNHCLILAVQLTMAYINLDKTTKENVKFQRLVHGKGARARLYRCNLIKDMLIQLKKQGIRYSSNLQHYSVEEHVPLIQKFLDERFPGQYRLSVFGENGQARPIWKGTDRAKKDISLYLKDGHYYGIRKLNSLFGKDLYYCLECETTYHEKNEHRQSCSAKCPRCCGMGADFPCKKIPGFELYCSKCSNLFRNPNCYRQHLGAICRIFKRCKECGQIYRVKTNEVHSCYIRFCSLCRSWHRKEEYCFVQPIAPKQKHNYLMVVFDFECELLTPGRERSDEFQNFDENYRLHHVNCVSAILFCSTCMRNGNWMEEITRTCRTCTPGLKRMQSWTGAQYDNPLRKFLQWLIFGLGKDRIGRTYAISHYGGRYDMHLLLGELIKHFGCEPNITRTGNKLYEVLLKKKKGICPYISFRDSFNWMMLKLDQLPKALGLEIDEGGKSFFPHGWNFNKNMHIQLNGLPDKEYYYPNSMGKQRRKDFEEWYLLNKNEPFCLSEKIVEYCEQDVRILAYALVKLQKLFFELAPEPSKQDDVLVSSMTLASACLRHFCKLKIIKNKHKLYSGINYLKSNQIGIIPDNGYHRDSNQSTIALKFIKWLEHKTGLHIQHQECAEGEHRVFASNGSVLRLDGYIKGNNGGNDIAIEFLGCAWHGHECLYRQHEICLNGKTALYNKDKLEERINLLKEEGICTYTFWECEANKALEDDPLMALFFAQLSDSGPLFPRDSFHGGRTGPLSLKCNLEDIDEYEISCFDVVSLYPAVNFYAFYPIGHPEVLDINLEVNWTMPEDLRPYRGIFKVFIIPPEDLYLPVIPERINGKLVSYFLILPNIFKRYSIYAIAVQSKAKKILSKNMQ
;
A
#
# COMPACT_ATOMS: atom_id res chain seq x y z
N MET A 1 -37.24 -25.54 -45.45
CA MET A 1 -36.09 -25.58 -44.52
C MET A 1 -35.28 -24.33 -44.77
N GLY A 2 -35.30 -23.39 -43.82
CA GLY A 2 -34.48 -22.18 -43.91
C GLY A 2 -33.03 -22.46 -43.53
N PRO A 3 -32.09 -21.55 -43.85
CA PRO A 3 -30.70 -21.67 -43.44
C PRO A 3 -30.61 -21.81 -41.91
N SER A 4 -29.66 -22.60 -41.43
CA SER A 4 -29.36 -22.73 -40.00
C SER A 4 -28.99 -21.36 -39.39
N HIS A 5 -29.11 -21.23 -38.07
CA HIS A 5 -28.81 -19.98 -37.37
C HIS A 5 -27.38 -19.47 -37.67
N GLU A 6 -26.42 -20.39 -37.84
CA GLU A 6 -25.04 -20.07 -38.21
C GLU A 6 -24.90 -19.62 -39.67
N GLU A 7 -25.63 -20.22 -40.60
CA GLU A 7 -25.65 -19.81 -42.01
C GLU A 7 -26.34 -18.45 -42.20
N ALA A 8 -27.40 -18.18 -41.45
CA ALA A 8 -28.05 -16.87 -41.41
C ALA A 8 -27.12 -15.78 -40.84
N LEU A 9 -26.33 -16.11 -39.81
CA LEU A 9 -25.31 -15.21 -39.26
C LEU A 9 -24.17 -14.95 -40.24
N ALA A 10 -23.73 -15.95 -41.00
CA ALA A 10 -22.69 -15.79 -42.03
C ALA A 10 -23.16 -14.91 -43.20
N LEU A 11 -24.42 -15.04 -43.63
CA LEU A 11 -25.02 -14.24 -44.70
C LEU A 11 -25.28 -12.77 -44.28
N VAL A 12 -25.63 -12.54 -43.01
CA VAL A 12 -25.73 -11.18 -42.44
C VAL A 12 -24.36 -10.53 -42.28
N GLN A 13 -23.30 -11.31 -42.04
CA GLN A 13 -21.92 -10.78 -41.96
C GLN A 13 -21.32 -10.46 -43.34
N GLN A 14 -21.67 -11.20 -44.39
CA GLN A 14 -21.19 -10.92 -45.76
C GLN A 14 -21.90 -9.72 -46.42
N SER A 15 -23.11 -9.36 -46.00
CA SER A 15 -23.88 -8.24 -46.58
C SER A 15 -23.50 -6.85 -46.03
N GLN A 16 -22.59 -6.76 -45.06
CA GLN A 16 -22.14 -5.48 -44.47
C GLN A 16 -20.75 -5.00 -44.94
N SER A 17 -20.08 -5.69 -45.87
CA SER A 17 -18.80 -5.22 -46.42
C SER A 17 -19.00 -4.21 -47.56
N GLY A 18 -19.60 -3.06 -47.25
CA GLY A 18 -19.24 -1.82 -47.92
C GLY A 18 -17.79 -1.47 -47.57
N SER A 19 -17.08 -0.79 -48.47
CA SER A 19 -15.65 -0.43 -48.41
C SER A 19 -15.28 0.57 -47.29
N GLY A 20 -15.70 0.31 -46.05
CA GLY A 20 -15.29 1.01 -44.85
C GLY A 20 -13.98 0.45 -44.28
N ARG A 21 -13.09 1.33 -43.82
CA ARG A 21 -11.84 0.97 -43.11
C ARG A 21 -12.11 -0.10 -42.05
N LYS A 22 -11.37 -1.23 -42.10
CA LYS A 22 -11.40 -2.30 -41.10
C LYS A 22 -11.42 -1.72 -39.68
N GLY A 23 -12.37 -2.19 -38.87
CA GLY A 23 -12.46 -1.86 -37.44
C GLY A 23 -11.17 -2.24 -36.71
N ARG A 24 -10.84 -1.49 -35.63
CA ARG A 24 -9.66 -1.76 -34.81
C ARG A 24 -9.86 -3.04 -34.02
N ASN A 25 -8.92 -3.98 -34.14
CA ASN A 25 -8.90 -5.18 -33.32
C ASN A 25 -8.21 -4.86 -31.98
N ILE A 26 -8.98 -4.83 -30.89
CA ILE A 26 -8.51 -4.52 -29.54
C ILE A 26 -8.54 -5.81 -28.73
N LEU A 27 -7.39 -6.31 -28.30
CA LEU A 27 -7.25 -7.49 -27.43
C LEU A 27 -6.70 -7.03 -26.08
N GLN A 28 -7.37 -7.37 -24.98
CA GLN A 28 -6.93 -7.03 -23.61
C GLN A 28 -6.61 -5.53 -23.38
N GLY A 29 -7.31 -4.64 -24.10
CA GLY A 29 -7.10 -3.18 -24.03
C GLY A 29 -5.96 -2.64 -24.91
N ILE A 30 -5.28 -3.51 -25.66
CA ILE A 30 -4.19 -3.18 -26.57
C ILE A 30 -4.68 -3.24 -28.02
N ASP A 31 -4.41 -2.17 -28.77
CA ASP A 31 -4.65 -2.15 -30.22
C ASP A 31 -3.59 -3.00 -30.94
N VAL A 32 -3.99 -4.17 -31.42
CA VAL A 32 -3.09 -5.16 -32.07
C VAL A 32 -2.40 -4.55 -33.29
N ASN A 33 -3.00 -3.55 -33.92
CA ASN A 33 -2.39 -2.84 -35.05
C ASN A 33 -1.14 -2.02 -34.67
N ASN A 34 -0.94 -1.77 -33.37
CA ASN A 34 0.27 -1.13 -32.84
C ASN A 34 1.40 -2.12 -32.56
N LEU A 35 1.20 -3.42 -32.73
CA LEU A 35 2.25 -4.41 -32.58
C LEU A 35 3.01 -4.63 -33.89
N ILE A 36 4.32 -4.87 -33.77
CA ILE A 36 5.18 -5.42 -34.81
C ILE A 36 5.21 -6.91 -34.56
N GLU A 37 4.54 -7.65 -35.44
CA GLU A 37 4.49 -9.10 -35.35
C GLU A 37 5.90 -9.68 -35.54
N VAL A 38 6.29 -10.59 -34.65
CA VAL A 38 7.56 -11.29 -34.70
C VAL A 38 7.26 -12.72 -35.07
N ARG A 39 7.63 -13.12 -36.29
CA ARG A 39 7.51 -14.49 -36.77
C ARG A 39 8.92 -15.08 -36.88
N ASN A 40 9.18 -16.14 -36.12
CA ASN A 40 10.45 -16.86 -36.09
C ASN A 40 10.25 -18.37 -36.24
N GLU A 41 9.01 -18.87 -36.14
CA GLU A 41 8.65 -20.28 -36.31
C GLU A 41 9.00 -20.85 -37.70
N ASP A 42 9.00 -20.02 -38.74
CA ASP A 42 9.35 -20.41 -40.10
C ASP A 42 10.87 -20.32 -40.41
N LEU A 43 11.69 -20.04 -39.39
CA LEU A 43 13.15 -20.00 -39.49
C LEU A 43 13.76 -21.34 -39.05
N GLY A 44 14.98 -21.64 -39.51
CA GLY A 44 15.68 -22.87 -39.14
C GLY A 44 15.91 -23.02 -37.64
N GLU A 45 16.22 -24.24 -37.20
CA GLU A 45 16.35 -24.61 -35.78
C GLU A 45 17.30 -23.72 -34.97
N SER A 46 18.36 -23.20 -35.60
CA SER A 46 19.31 -22.26 -34.99
C SER A 46 18.76 -20.85 -34.73
N PHE A 47 17.61 -20.48 -35.31
CA PHE A 47 17.03 -19.12 -35.25
C PHE A 47 15.59 -19.10 -34.73
N LYS A 48 14.90 -20.25 -34.74
CA LYS A 48 13.49 -20.35 -34.35
C LYS A 48 13.22 -19.94 -32.90
N ASN A 49 14.21 -20.01 -32.00
CA ASN A 49 14.07 -19.63 -30.60
C ASN A 49 14.59 -18.22 -30.29
N HIS A 50 14.72 -17.29 -31.26
CA HIS A 50 15.32 -15.95 -31.04
C HIS A 50 14.31 -14.78 -31.11
N CYS A 51 13.10 -14.95 -30.58
CA CYS A 51 12.03 -13.93 -30.68
C CYS A 51 12.39 -12.58 -30.03
N LEU A 52 13.05 -12.57 -28.87
CA LEU A 52 13.46 -11.34 -28.19
C LEU A 52 14.42 -10.50 -29.04
N ILE A 53 15.50 -11.13 -29.53
CA ILE A 53 16.49 -10.48 -30.42
C ILE A 53 15.80 -9.91 -31.65
N LEU A 54 14.93 -10.72 -32.29
CA LEU A 54 14.23 -10.30 -33.49
C LEU A 54 13.25 -9.14 -33.19
N ALA A 55 12.54 -9.19 -32.06
CA ALA A 55 11.65 -8.12 -31.62
C ALA A 55 12.39 -6.80 -31.42
N VAL A 56 13.56 -6.83 -30.75
CA VAL A 56 14.41 -5.66 -30.53
C VAL A 56 14.88 -5.08 -31.88
N GLN A 57 15.45 -5.91 -32.75
CA GLN A 57 15.99 -5.48 -34.04
C GLN A 57 14.89 -4.90 -34.96
N LEU A 58 13.74 -5.54 -35.05
CA LEU A 58 12.61 -5.06 -35.86
C LEU A 58 12.03 -3.75 -35.31
N THR A 59 11.93 -3.62 -33.98
CA THR A 59 11.44 -2.40 -33.34
C THR A 59 12.43 -1.26 -33.54
N MET A 60 13.73 -1.51 -33.36
CA MET A 60 14.78 -0.54 -33.61
C MET A 60 14.80 -0.07 -35.07
N ALA A 61 14.67 -1.00 -36.03
CA ALA A 61 14.54 -0.68 -37.45
C ALA A 61 13.29 0.16 -37.72
N TYR A 62 12.15 -0.17 -37.09
CA TYR A 62 10.93 0.61 -37.24
C TYR A 62 11.06 2.03 -36.68
N ILE A 63 11.66 2.21 -35.50
CA ILE A 63 11.84 3.52 -34.87
C ILE A 63 12.73 4.44 -35.72
N ASN A 64 13.74 3.87 -36.37
CA ASN A 64 14.67 4.60 -37.24
C ASN A 64 14.15 4.79 -38.67
N LEU A 65 13.05 4.14 -39.05
CA LEU A 65 12.47 4.23 -40.40
C LEU A 65 11.83 5.61 -40.66
N ASP A 66 12.10 6.17 -41.84
CA ASP A 66 11.37 7.33 -42.36
C ASP A 66 9.89 7.02 -42.50
N LYS A 67 9.03 7.89 -41.95
CA LYS A 67 7.59 7.64 -41.84
C LYS A 67 6.81 7.89 -43.15
N THR A 68 7.40 7.54 -44.30
CA THR A 68 6.74 7.61 -45.62
C THR A 68 5.93 6.34 -45.89
N THR A 69 4.92 6.43 -46.76
CA THR A 69 4.07 5.27 -47.13
C THR A 69 4.90 4.17 -47.80
N LYS A 70 5.83 4.54 -48.68
CA LYS A 70 6.69 3.60 -49.44
C LYS A 70 7.59 2.77 -48.52
N GLU A 71 8.28 3.42 -47.58
CA GLU A 71 9.17 2.75 -46.63
C GLU A 71 8.40 1.88 -45.63
N ASN A 72 7.22 2.33 -45.18
CA ASN A 72 6.35 1.48 -44.35
C ASN A 72 5.92 0.21 -45.08
N VAL A 73 5.50 0.29 -46.35
CA VAL A 73 5.12 -0.90 -47.14
C VAL A 73 6.30 -1.85 -47.30
N LYS A 74 7.50 -1.33 -47.56
CA LYS A 74 8.73 -2.13 -47.65
C LYS A 74 9.04 -2.83 -46.33
N PHE A 75 8.95 -2.13 -45.20
CA PHE A 75 9.12 -2.70 -43.86
C PHE A 75 8.08 -3.81 -43.59
N GLN A 76 6.79 -3.57 -43.89
CA GLN A 76 5.75 -4.59 -43.69
C GLN A 76 5.98 -5.85 -44.54
N ARG A 77 6.42 -5.71 -45.80
CA ARG A 77 6.76 -6.84 -46.68
C ARG A 77 7.96 -7.64 -46.17
N LEU A 78 8.93 -7.00 -45.53
CA LEU A 78 10.09 -7.67 -44.94
C LEU A 78 9.73 -8.40 -43.63
N VAL A 79 8.82 -7.84 -42.83
CA VAL A 79 8.36 -8.44 -41.56
C VAL A 79 7.39 -9.60 -41.78
N HIS A 80 6.42 -9.45 -42.70
CA HIS A 80 5.31 -10.40 -42.88
C HIS A 80 5.41 -11.27 -44.15
N GLY A 81 6.45 -11.07 -44.98
CA GLY A 81 6.62 -11.80 -46.23
C GLY A 81 6.97 -13.28 -46.01
N LYS A 82 6.29 -14.18 -46.73
CA LYS A 82 6.57 -15.64 -46.71
C LYS A 82 7.69 -16.08 -47.68
N GLY A 83 8.27 -15.16 -48.44
CA GLY A 83 9.30 -15.46 -49.45
C GLY A 83 10.72 -15.61 -48.86
N ALA A 84 11.61 -16.30 -49.60
CA ALA A 84 12.99 -16.58 -49.19
C ALA A 84 13.77 -15.33 -48.74
N ARG A 85 13.56 -14.19 -49.42
CA ARG A 85 14.22 -12.91 -49.09
C ARG A 85 13.84 -12.35 -47.71
N ALA A 86 12.59 -12.52 -47.28
CA ALA A 86 12.12 -12.06 -45.97
C ALA A 86 12.60 -12.98 -44.84
N ARG A 87 12.70 -14.29 -45.09
CA ARG A 87 13.34 -15.24 -44.16
C ARG A 87 14.82 -14.93 -43.99
N LEU A 88 15.55 -14.77 -45.09
CA LEU A 88 16.97 -14.43 -45.06
C LEU A 88 17.26 -13.14 -44.29
N TYR A 89 16.43 -12.10 -44.48
CA TYR A 89 16.55 -10.84 -43.74
C TYR A 89 16.38 -11.04 -42.22
N ARG A 90 15.35 -11.76 -41.77
CA ARG A 90 15.13 -12.05 -40.34
C ARG A 90 16.25 -12.90 -39.74
N CYS A 91 16.75 -13.91 -40.47
CA CYS A 91 17.92 -14.68 -40.05
C CYS A 91 19.17 -13.81 -39.88
N ASN A 92 19.42 -12.90 -40.82
CA ASN A 92 20.57 -11.99 -40.75
C ASN A 92 20.47 -11.04 -39.56
N LEU A 93 19.29 -10.47 -39.26
CA LEU A 93 19.11 -9.62 -38.08
C LEU A 93 19.47 -10.34 -36.77
N ILE A 94 19.05 -11.60 -36.63
CA ILE A 94 19.38 -12.41 -35.45
C ILE A 94 20.88 -12.72 -35.42
N LYS A 95 21.43 -13.20 -36.54
CA LYS A 95 22.83 -13.57 -36.67
C LYS A 95 23.77 -12.40 -36.38
N ASP A 96 23.47 -11.23 -36.94
CA ASP A 96 24.28 -10.02 -36.77
C ASP A 96 24.32 -9.58 -35.31
N MET A 97 23.17 -9.62 -34.61
CA MET A 97 23.10 -9.25 -33.19
C MET A 97 23.85 -10.27 -32.31
N LEU A 98 23.71 -11.58 -32.55
CA LEU A 98 24.45 -12.62 -31.82
C LEU A 98 25.97 -12.48 -32.00
N ILE A 99 26.44 -12.19 -33.21
CA ILE A 99 27.86 -11.93 -33.48
C ILE A 99 28.34 -10.70 -32.71
N GLN A 100 27.55 -9.63 -32.67
CA GLN A 100 27.91 -8.40 -31.98
C GLN A 100 27.92 -8.59 -30.45
N LEU A 101 26.95 -9.30 -29.88
CA LEU A 101 26.93 -9.66 -28.46
C LEU A 101 28.19 -10.44 -28.07
N LYS A 102 28.58 -11.43 -28.89
CA LYS A 102 29.80 -12.22 -28.67
C LYS A 102 31.07 -11.36 -28.74
N LYS A 103 31.15 -10.42 -29.70
CA LYS A 103 32.28 -9.50 -29.83
C LYS A 103 32.45 -8.58 -28.62
N GLN A 104 31.37 -8.24 -27.92
CA GLN A 104 31.41 -7.42 -26.70
C GLN A 104 31.52 -8.24 -25.42
N GLY A 105 31.76 -9.56 -25.51
CA GLY A 105 31.90 -10.42 -24.34
C GLY A 105 30.60 -10.66 -23.57
N ILE A 106 29.44 -10.34 -24.15
CA ILE A 106 28.13 -10.57 -23.54
C ILE A 106 27.70 -12.01 -23.81
N ARG A 107 27.70 -12.84 -22.77
CA ARG A 107 27.32 -14.25 -22.87
C ARG A 107 25.80 -14.36 -23.02
N TYR A 108 25.34 -14.72 -24.22
CA TYR A 108 23.94 -14.95 -24.54
C TYR A 108 23.76 -16.42 -24.97
N SER A 109 22.95 -17.19 -24.25
CA SER A 109 22.75 -18.62 -24.54
C SER A 109 21.93 -18.80 -25.83
N SER A 110 22.43 -19.60 -26.79
CA SER A 110 21.83 -19.74 -28.12
C SER A 110 20.70 -20.77 -28.20
N ASN A 111 20.45 -21.55 -27.12
CA ASN A 111 19.61 -22.76 -27.17
C ASN A 111 18.42 -22.75 -26.20
N LEU A 112 18.08 -21.62 -25.59
CA LEU A 112 16.92 -21.54 -24.67
C LEU A 112 15.61 -21.46 -25.45
N GLN A 113 14.59 -22.21 -25.00
CA GLN A 113 13.27 -22.26 -25.64
C GLN A 113 12.43 -20.99 -25.36
N HIS A 114 12.72 -20.29 -24.26
CA HIS A 114 12.11 -19.02 -23.86
C HIS A 114 13.16 -18.06 -23.29
N TYR A 115 13.05 -16.76 -23.57
CA TYR A 115 13.90 -15.75 -22.94
C TYR A 115 13.21 -15.13 -21.74
N SER A 116 13.85 -15.22 -20.57
CA SER A 116 13.41 -14.52 -19.37
C SER A 116 13.62 -13.00 -19.49
N VAL A 117 12.62 -12.24 -19.06
CA VAL A 117 12.69 -10.77 -18.92
C VAL A 117 13.80 -10.35 -17.95
N GLU A 118 14.02 -11.12 -16.89
CA GLU A 118 14.94 -10.78 -15.80
C GLU A 118 16.39 -11.03 -16.17
N GLU A 119 16.65 -12.05 -17.00
CA GLU A 119 17.99 -12.46 -17.38
C GLU A 119 18.43 -11.84 -18.71
N HIS A 120 17.59 -11.89 -19.74
CA HIS A 120 18.03 -11.63 -21.12
C HIS A 120 17.85 -10.16 -21.54
N VAL A 121 16.78 -9.50 -21.07
CA VAL A 121 16.52 -8.10 -21.42
C VAL A 121 17.62 -7.16 -20.90
N PRO A 122 18.14 -7.32 -19.66
CA PRO A 122 19.27 -6.51 -19.18
C PRO A 122 20.54 -6.68 -20.02
N LEU A 123 20.83 -7.91 -20.50
CA LEU A 123 21.99 -8.16 -21.36
C LEU A 123 21.90 -7.38 -22.68
N ILE A 124 20.69 -7.32 -23.26
CA ILE A 124 20.46 -6.53 -24.47
C ILE A 124 20.52 -5.03 -24.18
N GLN A 125 19.99 -4.56 -23.05
CA GLN A 125 20.14 -3.16 -22.65
C GLN A 125 21.61 -2.78 -22.52
N LYS A 126 22.42 -3.61 -21.84
CA LYS A 126 23.87 -3.42 -21.72
C LYS A 126 24.54 -3.32 -23.10
N PHE A 127 24.19 -4.21 -24.02
CA PHE A 127 24.68 -4.13 -25.41
C PHE A 127 24.31 -2.81 -26.10
N LEU A 128 23.07 -2.33 -25.92
CA LEU A 128 22.63 -1.06 -26.49
C LEU A 128 23.37 0.13 -25.88
N ASP A 129 23.67 0.09 -24.59
CA ASP A 129 24.40 1.14 -23.89
C ASP A 129 25.87 1.20 -24.31
N GLU A 130 26.52 0.05 -24.49
CA GLU A 130 27.90 -0.04 -24.98
C GLU A 130 28.02 0.37 -26.46
N ARG A 131 27.08 -0.07 -27.31
CA ARG A 131 27.15 0.18 -28.75
C ARG A 131 26.58 1.53 -29.17
N PHE A 132 25.54 2.00 -28.48
CA PHE A 132 24.81 3.23 -28.79
C PHE A 132 24.53 4.06 -27.51
N PRO A 133 25.58 4.59 -26.85
CA PRO A 133 25.44 5.29 -25.56
C PRO A 133 24.34 6.37 -25.57
N GLY A 134 23.36 6.23 -24.68
CA GLY A 134 22.24 7.18 -24.50
C GLY A 134 21.24 7.27 -25.67
N GLN A 135 21.32 6.38 -26.66
CA GLN A 135 20.44 6.41 -27.84
C GLN A 135 19.17 5.58 -27.65
N TYR A 136 19.29 4.38 -27.07
CA TYR A 136 18.19 3.43 -26.94
C TYR A 136 17.95 2.98 -25.50
N ARG A 137 16.69 2.98 -25.07
CA ARG A 137 16.24 2.36 -23.82
C ARG A 137 15.18 1.31 -24.11
N LEU A 138 15.31 0.13 -23.51
CA LEU A 138 14.33 -0.93 -23.59
C LEU A 138 13.21 -0.76 -22.55
N SER A 139 12.00 -1.16 -22.93
CA SER A 139 10.86 -1.32 -22.02
C SER A 139 10.03 -2.52 -22.47
N VAL A 140 9.54 -3.33 -21.53
CA VAL A 140 8.74 -4.52 -21.80
C VAL A 140 7.41 -4.43 -21.08
N PHE A 141 6.32 -4.54 -21.82
CA PHE A 141 4.95 -4.58 -21.30
C PHE A 141 4.41 -6.01 -21.34
N GLY A 142 3.63 -6.40 -20.34
CA GLY A 142 3.03 -7.73 -20.25
C GLY A 142 1.61 -7.82 -20.78
N GLU A 143 1.16 -9.05 -20.96
CA GLU A 143 -0.18 -9.41 -21.42
C GLU A 143 -1.35 -8.97 -20.52
N ASN A 144 -1.06 -8.62 -19.28
CA ASN A 144 -2.06 -8.21 -18.29
C ASN A 144 -2.61 -6.78 -18.49
N GLY A 145 -2.23 -6.09 -19.58
CA GLY A 145 -2.77 -4.77 -19.92
C GLY A 145 -2.41 -3.67 -18.90
N GLN A 146 -1.31 -3.86 -18.16
CA GLN A 146 -0.83 -2.90 -17.18
C GLN A 146 -0.24 -1.68 -17.88
N ALA A 147 -0.56 -0.48 -17.36
CA ALA A 147 0.14 0.73 -17.78
C ALA A 147 1.60 0.71 -17.33
N ARG A 148 1.97 -0.09 -16.33
CA ARG A 148 3.35 -0.22 -15.86
C ARG A 148 4.10 -1.27 -16.67
N PRO A 149 5.32 -1.00 -17.16
CA PRO A 149 6.14 -2.03 -17.80
C PRO A 149 6.59 -3.07 -16.77
N ILE A 150 6.68 -4.34 -17.18
CA ILE A 150 7.30 -5.42 -16.37
C ILE A 150 8.77 -5.11 -16.16
N TRP A 151 9.42 -4.53 -17.17
CA TRP A 151 10.83 -4.16 -17.11
C TRP A 151 11.09 -2.87 -17.89
N LYS A 152 11.97 -2.01 -17.38
CA LYS A 152 12.36 -0.74 -17.99
C LYS A 152 13.82 -0.44 -17.68
N GLY A 153 14.59 -0.03 -18.69
CA GLY A 153 15.96 0.46 -18.48
C GLY A 153 15.98 1.70 -17.59
N THR A 154 17.02 1.84 -16.77
CA THR A 154 17.17 2.92 -15.80
C THR A 154 17.44 4.26 -16.49
N ASP A 155 18.36 4.26 -17.45
CA ASP A 155 18.86 5.48 -18.07
C ASP A 155 17.96 5.98 -19.19
N ARG A 156 17.71 7.30 -19.18
CA ARG A 156 16.92 7.94 -20.23
C ARG A 156 17.69 7.93 -21.54
N ALA A 157 17.02 7.49 -22.59
CA ALA A 157 17.58 7.46 -23.93
C ALA A 157 16.75 8.29 -24.90
N LYS A 158 17.35 8.70 -26.03
CA LYS A 158 16.65 9.47 -27.07
C LYS A 158 15.45 8.75 -27.68
N LYS A 159 15.53 7.41 -27.79
CA LYS A 159 14.51 6.56 -28.39
C LYS A 159 14.21 5.38 -27.46
N ASP A 160 12.93 5.10 -27.24
CA ASP A 160 12.51 3.92 -26.48
C ASP A 160 12.17 2.76 -27.41
N ILE A 161 12.80 1.61 -27.20
CA ILE A 161 12.47 0.33 -27.83
C ILE A 161 11.46 -0.36 -26.89
N SER A 162 10.17 -0.20 -27.18
CA SER A 162 9.11 -0.82 -26.38
C SER A 162 8.69 -2.15 -26.98
N LEU A 163 8.64 -3.18 -26.15
CA LEU A 163 8.25 -4.55 -26.50
C LEU A 163 7.00 -4.96 -25.72
N TYR A 164 6.27 -5.92 -26.26
CA TYR A 164 5.13 -6.56 -25.62
C TYR A 164 5.41 -8.06 -25.49
N LEU A 165 5.26 -8.61 -24.28
CA LEU A 165 5.46 -10.03 -23.97
C LEU A 165 4.10 -10.67 -23.71
N LYS A 166 3.81 -11.74 -24.46
CA LYS A 166 2.59 -12.53 -24.32
C LYS A 166 2.90 -14.01 -24.53
N ASP A 167 2.43 -14.88 -23.64
CA ASP A 167 2.62 -16.34 -23.74
C ASP A 167 4.09 -16.75 -23.99
N GLY A 168 5.05 -16.05 -23.36
CA GLY A 168 6.49 -16.30 -23.56
C GLY A 168 7.08 -15.81 -24.90
N HIS A 169 6.31 -15.09 -25.71
CA HIS A 169 6.72 -14.56 -27.02
C HIS A 169 6.76 -13.02 -27.06
N TYR A 170 7.81 -12.47 -27.68
CA TYR A 170 8.05 -11.02 -27.75
C TYR A 170 7.56 -10.42 -29.06
N TYR A 171 6.88 -9.28 -28.95
CA TYR A 171 6.42 -8.43 -30.04
C TYR A 171 7.03 -7.04 -29.92
N GLY A 172 7.21 -6.35 -31.05
CA GLY A 172 7.59 -4.94 -31.02
C GLY A 172 6.39 -4.02 -30.84
N ILE A 173 6.56 -2.84 -30.25
CA ILE A 173 5.51 -1.82 -30.16
C ILE A 173 5.84 -0.66 -31.11
N ARG A 174 4.94 -0.36 -32.04
CA ARG A 174 5.08 0.73 -33.04
C ARG A 174 4.91 2.10 -32.41
N LYS A 175 3.87 2.25 -31.58
CA LYS A 175 3.44 3.54 -31.00
C LYS A 175 2.97 3.32 -29.57
N LEU A 176 3.84 3.62 -28.61
CA LEU A 176 3.54 3.46 -27.19
C LEU A 176 2.35 4.32 -26.73
N ASN A 177 2.24 5.56 -27.23
CA ASN A 177 1.15 6.48 -26.86
C ASN A 177 -0.25 5.92 -27.21
N SER A 178 -0.39 5.23 -28.34
CA SER A 178 -1.67 4.64 -28.75
C SER A 178 -1.87 3.21 -28.27
N LEU A 179 -0.92 2.65 -27.50
CA LEU A 179 -1.01 1.28 -26.99
C LEU A 179 -2.19 1.11 -26.01
N PHE A 180 -2.40 2.10 -25.13
CA PHE A 180 -3.38 2.04 -24.04
C PHE A 180 -4.72 2.74 -24.35
N GLY A 181 -4.91 3.24 -25.57
CA GLY A 181 -6.14 3.91 -25.98
C GLY A 181 -5.93 5.00 -27.04
N LYS A 182 -7.04 5.42 -27.66
CA LYS A 182 -7.05 6.55 -28.60
C LYS A 182 -6.92 7.86 -27.80
N ASP A 183 -6.05 8.76 -28.27
CA ASP A 183 -5.86 10.11 -27.71
C ASP A 183 -5.28 10.12 -26.27
N LEU A 184 -4.47 9.12 -25.96
CA LEU A 184 -3.63 9.09 -24.75
C LEU A 184 -2.16 9.28 -25.11
N TYR A 185 -1.42 9.89 -24.20
CA TYR A 185 0.03 9.83 -24.15
C TYR A 185 0.46 8.93 -23.01
N TYR A 186 1.68 8.39 -23.12
CA TYR A 186 2.28 7.58 -22.08
C TYR A 186 3.63 8.17 -21.65
N CYS A 187 3.86 8.23 -20.34
CA CYS A 187 5.13 8.66 -19.78
C CYS A 187 5.86 7.47 -19.15
N LEU A 188 6.99 7.05 -19.74
CA LEU A 188 7.83 5.98 -19.21
C LEU A 188 8.52 6.33 -17.87
N GLU A 189 8.76 7.62 -17.59
CA GLU A 189 9.33 8.03 -16.30
C GLU A 189 8.35 7.89 -15.14
N CYS A 190 7.10 8.26 -15.37
CA CYS A 190 6.04 8.20 -14.36
C CYS A 190 5.19 6.92 -14.44
N GLU A 191 5.45 6.07 -15.43
CA GLU A 191 4.75 4.81 -15.69
C GLU A 191 3.21 4.95 -15.75
N THR A 192 2.73 6.03 -16.37
CA THR A 192 1.32 6.40 -16.40
C THR A 192 0.89 7.00 -17.73
N THR A 193 -0.38 6.82 -18.07
CA THR A 193 -1.04 7.51 -19.18
C THR A 193 -1.52 8.91 -18.78
N TYR A 194 -1.69 9.80 -19.75
CA TYR A 194 -2.24 11.15 -19.57
C TYR A 194 -2.85 11.68 -20.89
N HIS A 195 -3.76 12.65 -20.81
CA HIS A 195 -4.46 13.21 -21.99
C HIS A 195 -3.70 14.37 -22.63
N GLU A 196 -3.20 15.30 -21.82
CA GLU A 196 -2.45 16.48 -22.31
C GLU A 196 -1.12 16.69 -21.57
N LYS A 197 -0.10 17.19 -22.28
CA LYS A 197 1.25 17.40 -21.72
C LYS A 197 1.28 18.38 -20.55
N ASN A 198 0.43 19.41 -20.57
CA ASN A 198 0.27 20.41 -19.50
C ASN A 198 -0.33 19.81 -18.21
N GLU A 199 -1.22 18.81 -18.32
CA GLU A 199 -1.88 18.13 -17.20
C GLU A 199 -1.00 17.09 -16.52
N HIS A 200 0.02 16.58 -17.22
CA HIS A 200 0.98 15.66 -16.63
C HIS A 200 1.68 16.25 -15.39
N ARG A 201 2.10 15.38 -14.46
CA ARG A 201 2.68 15.76 -13.17
C ARG A 201 3.87 16.73 -13.34
N GLN A 202 3.85 17.84 -12.61
CA GLN A 202 4.90 18.89 -12.71
C GLN A 202 6.27 18.45 -12.22
N SER A 203 6.31 17.49 -11.29
CA SER A 203 7.55 16.91 -10.78
C SER A 203 8.11 15.78 -11.66
N CYS A 204 7.56 15.55 -12.85
CA CYS A 204 8.09 14.55 -13.77
C CYS A 204 9.47 14.98 -14.28
N SER A 205 10.46 14.10 -14.14
CA SER A 205 11.85 14.35 -14.55
C SER A 205 12.01 14.55 -16.06
N ALA A 206 11.16 13.93 -16.88
CA ALA A 206 11.13 14.11 -18.33
C ALA A 206 10.21 15.24 -18.81
N LYS A 207 9.71 16.09 -17.90
CA LYS A 207 8.89 17.26 -18.23
C LYS A 207 9.67 18.54 -18.00
N CYS A 208 9.63 19.46 -18.96
CA CYS A 208 10.09 20.82 -18.71
C CYS A 208 9.04 21.62 -17.94
N PRO A 209 9.35 22.18 -16.76
CA PRO A 209 8.39 22.93 -15.96
C PRO A 209 7.97 24.26 -16.59
N ARG A 210 8.72 24.76 -17.61
CA ARG A 210 8.46 26.05 -18.27
C ARG A 210 7.67 25.93 -19.57
N CYS A 211 8.07 25.02 -20.47
CA CYS A 211 7.39 24.83 -21.75
C CYS A 211 6.50 23.57 -21.81
N CYS A 212 6.40 22.79 -20.73
CA CYS A 212 5.68 21.50 -20.70
C CYS A 212 6.10 20.50 -21.79
N GLY A 213 7.28 20.68 -22.39
CA GLY A 213 7.88 19.69 -23.29
C GLY A 213 8.16 18.38 -22.55
N MET A 214 8.01 17.26 -23.25
CA MET A 214 8.07 15.90 -22.71
C MET A 214 9.07 15.05 -23.50
N GLY A 215 9.86 14.23 -22.81
CA GLY A 215 10.77 13.25 -23.41
C GLY A 215 12.22 13.37 -22.93
N ALA A 216 13.13 12.70 -23.64
CA ALA A 216 14.54 12.59 -23.28
C ALA A 216 15.29 13.94 -23.27
N ASP A 217 14.92 14.85 -24.17
CA ASP A 217 15.55 16.18 -24.29
C ASP A 217 15.05 17.20 -23.26
N PHE A 218 14.22 16.76 -22.30
CA PHE A 218 13.62 17.60 -21.27
C PHE A 218 14.06 17.17 -19.85
N PRO A 219 14.24 18.12 -18.92
CA PRO A 219 13.96 19.55 -19.02
C PRO A 219 14.90 20.28 -19.99
N CYS A 220 14.43 21.37 -20.61
CA CYS A 220 15.23 22.08 -21.61
C CYS A 220 16.59 22.50 -21.05
N LYS A 221 17.68 22.07 -21.72
CA LYS A 221 19.05 22.43 -21.35
C LYS A 221 19.29 23.93 -21.48
N LYS A 222 20.10 24.50 -20.57
CA LYS A 222 20.58 25.89 -20.61
C LYS A 222 21.53 26.06 -21.80
N ILE A 223 21.33 27.11 -22.59
CA ILE A 223 22.28 27.56 -23.61
C ILE A 223 23.08 28.73 -23.01
N PRO A 224 24.42 28.65 -22.96
CA PRO A 224 25.26 29.75 -22.49
C PRO A 224 24.97 31.05 -23.23
N GLY A 225 24.95 32.19 -22.53
CA GLY A 225 24.72 33.52 -23.12
C GLY A 225 23.26 33.86 -23.48
N PHE A 226 22.30 32.95 -23.30
CA PHE A 226 20.88 33.23 -23.55
C PHE A 226 20.06 33.24 -22.25
N GLU A 227 19.53 34.40 -21.88
CA GLU A 227 18.51 34.54 -20.83
C GLU A 227 17.41 35.50 -21.31
N LEU A 228 16.17 35.03 -21.28
CA LEU A 228 15.01 35.81 -21.73
C LEU A 228 13.88 35.72 -20.71
N TYR A 229 13.37 36.88 -20.33
CA TYR A 229 12.29 37.01 -19.35
C TYR A 229 10.94 37.21 -20.07
N CYS A 230 9.92 36.44 -19.67
CA CYS A 230 8.57 36.62 -20.19
C CYS A 230 7.78 37.61 -19.31
N SER A 231 7.37 38.75 -19.87
CA SER A 231 6.58 39.76 -19.16
C SER A 231 5.20 39.27 -18.71
N LYS A 232 4.59 38.31 -19.43
CA LYS A 232 3.24 37.80 -19.14
C LYS A 232 3.19 36.78 -18.00
N CYS A 233 4.12 35.83 -17.97
CA CYS A 233 4.14 34.75 -16.97
C CYS A 233 5.26 34.86 -15.93
N SER A 234 6.14 35.85 -16.06
CA SER A 234 7.30 36.09 -15.19
C SER A 234 8.33 34.95 -15.15
N ASN A 235 8.26 33.99 -16.08
CA ASN A 235 9.26 32.92 -16.20
C ASN A 235 10.56 33.41 -16.84
N LEU A 236 11.67 32.84 -16.38
CA LEU A 236 12.99 33.00 -16.96
C LEU A 236 13.32 31.81 -17.85
N PHE A 237 13.66 32.07 -19.12
CA PHE A 237 14.00 31.05 -20.11
C PHE A 237 15.47 31.16 -20.47
N ARG A 238 16.18 30.03 -20.37
CA ARG A 238 17.60 29.92 -20.72
C ARG A 238 17.84 29.12 -22.01
N ASN A 239 16.79 29.01 -22.82
CA ASN A 239 16.79 28.26 -24.06
C ASN A 239 15.74 28.89 -25.01
N PRO A 240 16.11 29.35 -26.21
CA PRO A 240 15.20 30.03 -27.14
C PRO A 240 14.08 29.11 -27.64
N ASN A 241 14.33 27.81 -27.79
CA ASN A 241 13.28 26.85 -28.17
C ASN A 241 12.28 26.66 -27.02
N CYS A 242 12.76 26.64 -25.78
CA CYS A 242 11.89 26.59 -24.60
C CYS A 242 10.99 27.84 -24.53
N TYR A 243 11.55 29.02 -24.82
CA TYR A 243 10.76 30.25 -24.91
C TYR A 243 9.74 30.16 -26.06
N ARG A 244 10.12 29.78 -27.29
CA ARG A 244 9.14 29.69 -28.39
C ARG A 244 8.01 28.70 -28.09
N GLN A 245 8.32 27.54 -27.51
CA GLN A 245 7.33 26.52 -27.15
C GLN A 245 6.38 26.94 -26.03
N HIS A 246 6.76 27.85 -25.13
CA HIS A 246 5.87 28.29 -24.04
C HIS A 246 4.80 29.30 -24.50
N LEU A 247 5.03 30.00 -25.63
CA LEU A 247 4.14 31.07 -26.11
C LEU A 247 2.73 30.52 -26.39
N GLY A 248 1.70 31.29 -26.06
CA GLY A 248 0.29 30.92 -26.28
C GLY A 248 -0.39 30.29 -25.05
N ALA A 249 -0.72 29.00 -25.12
CA ALA A 249 -1.51 28.33 -24.08
C ALA A 249 -0.75 28.12 -22.77
N ILE A 250 0.51 27.67 -22.84
CA ILE A 250 1.33 27.36 -21.66
C ILE A 250 1.61 28.63 -20.84
N CYS A 251 1.97 29.74 -21.50
CA CYS A 251 2.18 31.05 -20.87
C CYS A 251 0.95 31.54 -20.06
N ARG A 252 -0.27 31.23 -20.51
CA ARG A 252 -1.51 31.59 -19.80
C ARG A 252 -1.77 30.69 -18.59
N ILE A 253 -1.41 29.41 -18.71
CA ILE A 253 -1.70 28.38 -17.71
C ILE A 253 -0.67 28.37 -16.58
N PHE A 254 0.61 28.65 -16.85
CA PHE A 254 1.69 28.56 -15.86
C PHE A 254 2.35 29.92 -15.63
N LYS A 255 2.41 30.36 -14.37
CA LYS A 255 3.04 31.60 -13.93
C LYS A 255 4.13 31.32 -12.89
N ARG A 256 5.08 32.24 -12.74
CA ARG A 256 6.13 32.19 -11.71
C ARG A 256 5.85 33.23 -10.62
N CYS A 257 5.82 32.84 -9.33
CA CYS A 257 5.77 33.82 -8.22
C CYS A 257 7.05 34.66 -8.25
N LYS A 258 6.93 35.99 -8.21
CA LYS A 258 8.08 36.90 -8.18
C LYS A 258 8.83 36.83 -6.84
N GLU A 259 8.13 36.47 -5.76
CA GLU A 259 8.70 36.40 -4.41
C GLU A 259 9.44 35.08 -4.16
N CYS A 260 8.80 33.91 -4.31
CA CYS A 260 9.43 32.60 -4.08
C CYS A 260 10.01 31.92 -5.33
N GLY A 261 9.79 32.47 -6.52
CA GLY A 261 10.30 31.89 -7.77
C GLY A 261 9.61 30.59 -8.24
N GLN A 262 8.61 30.07 -7.51
CA GLN A 262 7.91 28.83 -7.84
C GLN A 262 7.01 28.99 -9.08
N ILE A 263 7.03 28.00 -9.96
CA ILE A 263 6.12 27.91 -11.11
C ILE A 263 4.84 27.21 -10.67
N TYR A 264 3.69 27.85 -10.86
CA TYR A 264 2.37 27.35 -10.47
C TYR A 264 1.38 27.42 -11.64
N ARG A 265 0.38 26.54 -11.60
CA ARG A 265 -0.73 26.53 -12.56
C ARG A 265 -1.81 27.51 -12.10
N VAL A 266 -2.22 28.43 -12.96
CA VAL A 266 -3.37 29.32 -12.73
C VAL A 266 -4.64 28.48 -12.91
N LYS A 267 -5.36 28.22 -11.81
CA LYS A 267 -6.72 27.70 -11.84
C LYS A 267 -7.70 28.86 -11.64
N THR A 268 -8.89 28.77 -12.20
CA THR A 268 -9.99 29.71 -11.94
C THR A 268 -10.25 29.76 -10.42
N ASN A 269 -9.94 30.91 -9.78
CA ASN A 269 -10.14 31.23 -8.35
C ASN A 269 -9.06 30.86 -7.31
N GLU A 270 -7.84 30.44 -7.69
CA GLU A 270 -6.75 30.21 -6.71
C GLU A 270 -5.57 31.19 -6.89
N VAL A 271 -5.30 32.00 -5.86
CA VAL A 271 -4.10 32.86 -5.78
C VAL A 271 -2.95 32.05 -5.19
N HIS A 272 -1.78 32.09 -5.82
CA HIS A 272 -0.60 31.41 -5.31
C HIS A 272 -0.16 32.01 -3.96
N SER A 273 0.06 31.16 -2.95
CA SER A 273 0.60 31.55 -1.65
C SER A 273 2.06 31.08 -1.56
N CYS A 274 3.00 32.03 -1.54
CA CYS A 274 4.43 31.71 -1.60
C CYS A 274 4.86 30.99 -0.27
N TYR A 275 5.75 30.00 -0.38
CA TYR A 275 6.28 29.16 0.73
C TYR A 275 5.28 28.22 1.45
N ILE A 276 4.02 28.17 1.02
CA ILE A 276 3.03 27.25 1.56
C ILE A 276 3.00 25.98 0.72
N ARG A 277 3.13 24.82 1.36
CA ARG A 277 3.04 23.50 0.70
C ARG A 277 1.93 22.68 1.32
N PHE A 278 1.36 21.80 0.51
CA PHE A 278 0.46 20.77 1.03
C PHE A 278 1.29 19.73 1.78
N CYS A 279 1.05 19.58 3.08
CA CYS A 279 1.66 18.56 3.90
C CYS A 279 0.82 17.28 3.84
N SER A 280 1.42 16.18 3.38
CA SER A 280 0.73 14.88 3.29
C SER A 280 0.38 14.28 4.65
N LEU A 281 1.14 14.63 5.69
CA LEU A 281 0.97 14.13 7.06
C LEU A 281 -0.31 14.68 7.69
N CYS A 282 -0.43 16.01 7.79
CA CYS A 282 -1.60 16.65 8.39
C CYS A 282 -2.73 16.91 7.37
N ARG A 283 -2.46 16.82 6.06
CA ARG A 283 -3.39 17.15 4.97
C ARG A 283 -3.86 18.61 4.95
N SER A 284 -3.01 19.54 5.40
CA SER A 284 -3.25 20.98 5.31
C SER A 284 -2.11 21.71 4.57
N TRP A 285 -2.35 22.97 4.24
CA TRP A 285 -1.41 23.84 3.55
C TRP A 285 -0.72 24.73 4.58
N HIS A 286 0.59 24.55 4.75
CA HIS A 286 1.39 25.32 5.72
C HIS A 286 2.88 25.34 5.32
N ARG A 287 3.69 26.15 6.00
CA ARG A 287 5.15 26.24 5.76
C ARG A 287 5.87 25.02 6.31
N LYS A 288 7.11 24.75 5.86
CA LYS A 288 7.88 23.57 6.33
C LYS A 288 8.23 23.68 7.82
N GLU A 289 8.40 24.89 8.31
CA GLU A 289 8.81 25.22 9.67
C GLU A 289 7.62 25.14 10.65
N GLU A 290 6.39 25.29 10.14
CA GLU A 290 5.17 25.22 10.94
C GLU A 290 4.88 23.78 11.38
N TYR A 291 4.46 23.63 12.64
CA TYR A 291 4.09 22.33 13.18
C TYR A 291 2.79 21.79 12.55
N CYS A 292 2.69 20.47 12.47
CA CYS A 292 1.53 19.77 11.94
C CYS A 292 0.49 19.53 13.04
N PHE A 293 -0.77 19.88 12.81
CA PHE A 293 -1.88 19.56 13.73
C PHE A 293 -2.89 18.62 13.10
N VAL A 294 -3.59 17.84 13.92
CA VAL A 294 -4.74 17.04 13.46
C VAL A 294 -5.80 17.98 12.91
N GLN A 295 -6.18 17.75 11.65
CA GLN A 295 -7.09 18.65 10.96
C GLN A 295 -8.55 18.26 11.17
N PRO A 296 -9.45 19.25 11.32
CA PRO A 296 -10.88 18.99 11.27
C PRO A 296 -11.31 18.42 9.91
N ILE A 297 -12.29 17.52 9.93
CA ILE A 297 -12.75 16.77 8.77
C ILE A 297 -14.15 17.24 8.37
N ALA A 298 -14.30 17.60 7.10
CA ALA A 298 -15.62 17.84 6.51
C ALA A 298 -16.35 16.50 6.25
N PRO A 299 -17.66 16.38 6.54
CA PRO A 299 -18.45 15.22 6.15
C PRO A 299 -18.38 14.99 4.64
N LYS A 300 -18.27 13.73 4.21
CA LYS A 300 -18.39 13.42 2.78
C LYS A 300 -19.85 13.65 2.36
N GLN A 301 -20.08 14.23 1.17
CA GLN A 301 -21.43 14.39 0.65
C GLN A 301 -22.11 13.02 0.53
N LYS A 302 -23.40 12.96 0.84
CA LYS A 302 -24.24 11.77 0.68
C LYS A 302 -24.36 11.44 -0.81
N HIS A 303 -23.50 10.57 -1.31
CA HIS A 303 -23.67 9.98 -2.63
C HIS A 303 -24.60 8.78 -2.53
N ASN A 304 -25.50 8.64 -3.49
CA ASN A 304 -26.26 7.40 -3.62
C ASN A 304 -25.30 6.27 -4.05
N TYR A 305 -25.17 5.24 -3.23
CA TYR A 305 -24.29 4.10 -3.47
C TYR A 305 -25.09 2.78 -3.43
N LEU A 306 -24.53 1.76 -4.05
CA LEU A 306 -25.00 0.38 -3.95
C LEU A 306 -24.15 -0.39 -2.95
N MET A 307 -24.79 -1.20 -2.13
CA MET A 307 -24.17 -2.17 -1.25
C MET A 307 -24.51 -3.56 -1.77
N VAL A 308 -23.50 -4.42 -1.82
CA VAL A 308 -23.64 -5.85 -2.09
C VAL A 308 -23.00 -6.55 -0.90
N VAL A 309 -23.82 -7.19 -0.08
CA VAL A 309 -23.32 -7.97 1.05
C VAL A 309 -23.23 -9.41 0.58
N PHE A 310 -22.11 -10.09 0.81
CA PHE A 310 -21.88 -11.44 0.31
C PHE A 310 -21.08 -12.28 1.29
N ASP A 311 -21.20 -13.60 1.14
CA ASP A 311 -20.47 -14.61 1.90
C ASP A 311 -20.17 -15.82 1.02
N PHE A 312 -19.11 -16.57 1.34
CA PHE A 312 -18.67 -17.75 0.59
C PHE A 312 -18.61 -18.99 1.47
N GLU A 313 -19.17 -20.09 0.98
CA GLU A 313 -18.84 -21.42 1.46
C GLU A 313 -17.82 -22.08 0.53
N CYS A 314 -16.93 -22.86 1.13
CA CYS A 314 -15.84 -23.53 0.42
C CYS A 314 -15.80 -25.01 0.78
N GLU A 315 -15.53 -25.84 -0.22
CA GLU A 315 -15.00 -27.18 0.01
C GLU A 315 -13.47 -27.13 0.19
N LEU A 316 -12.93 -28.09 0.91
CA LEU A 316 -11.50 -28.26 1.12
C LEU A 316 -10.97 -29.36 0.19
N LEU A 317 -10.12 -28.98 -0.78
CA LEU A 317 -9.51 -29.90 -1.73
C LEU A 317 -8.05 -30.18 -1.36
N THR A 318 -7.62 -31.44 -1.49
CA THR A 318 -6.19 -31.77 -1.47
C THR A 318 -5.60 -31.43 -2.85
N PRO A 319 -4.47 -30.72 -2.95
CA PRO A 319 -3.83 -30.45 -4.23
C PRO A 319 -3.49 -31.77 -4.95
N GLY A 320 -3.98 -31.96 -6.17
CA GLY A 320 -3.54 -33.06 -7.02
C GLY A 320 -2.12 -32.82 -7.52
N ARG A 321 -1.27 -33.86 -7.56
CA ARG A 321 0.12 -33.79 -8.05
C ARG A 321 0.25 -33.33 -9.52
N GLU A 322 -0.86 -33.22 -10.27
CA GLU A 322 -0.86 -32.94 -11.70
C GLU A 322 -1.14 -31.47 -12.09
N ARG A 323 -1.49 -30.58 -11.15
CA ARG A 323 -1.67 -29.15 -11.47
C ARG A 323 -0.52 -28.30 -10.91
N SER A 324 0.41 -27.99 -11.81
CA SER A 324 1.49 -26.98 -11.78
C SER A 324 2.88 -27.45 -11.32
N ASP A 325 3.82 -27.35 -12.26
CA ASP A 325 5.26 -27.66 -12.16
C ASP A 325 6.07 -26.63 -11.33
N GLU A 326 5.44 -25.68 -10.64
CA GLU A 326 6.14 -24.52 -10.07
C GLU A 326 6.35 -24.55 -8.54
N PHE A 327 5.75 -25.47 -7.77
CA PHE A 327 5.87 -25.43 -6.30
C PHE A 327 5.89 -26.85 -5.67
N GLN A 328 7.08 -27.46 -5.62
CA GLN A 328 7.29 -28.86 -5.19
C GLN A 328 7.31 -29.10 -3.66
N ASN A 329 7.11 -28.08 -2.81
CA ASN A 329 7.23 -28.22 -1.34
C ASN A 329 5.96 -27.77 -0.61
N PHE A 330 4.84 -28.49 -0.76
CA PHE A 330 3.71 -28.34 0.15
C PHE A 330 3.74 -29.44 1.22
N ASP A 331 3.50 -29.04 2.46
CA ASP A 331 3.20 -29.93 3.59
C ASP A 331 2.04 -30.87 3.20
N GLU A 332 2.10 -32.15 3.61
CA GLU A 332 1.04 -33.14 3.36
C GLU A 332 -0.33 -32.69 3.88
N ASN A 333 -0.35 -31.72 4.81
CA ASN A 333 -1.57 -31.13 5.36
C ASN A 333 -2.13 -29.92 4.57
N TYR A 334 -1.47 -29.48 3.50
CA TYR A 334 -1.92 -28.30 2.74
C TYR A 334 -3.22 -28.60 1.98
N ARG A 335 -4.27 -27.81 2.25
CA ARG A 335 -5.58 -27.89 1.59
C ARG A 335 -5.91 -26.59 0.87
N LEU A 336 -6.52 -26.70 -0.30
CA LEU A 336 -6.99 -25.59 -1.11
C LEU A 336 -8.47 -25.32 -0.83
N HIS A 337 -8.80 -24.06 -0.57
CA HIS A 337 -10.19 -23.60 -0.49
C HIS A 337 -10.74 -23.42 -1.90
N HIS A 338 -11.80 -24.14 -2.23
CA HIS A 338 -12.52 -24.00 -3.49
C HIS A 338 -13.96 -23.53 -3.19
N VAL A 339 -14.32 -22.35 -3.69
CA VAL A 339 -15.64 -21.75 -3.44
C VAL A 339 -16.72 -22.59 -4.13
N ASN A 340 -17.64 -23.13 -3.35
CA ASN A 340 -18.73 -23.97 -3.85
C ASN A 340 -20.13 -23.40 -3.59
N CYS A 341 -20.26 -22.36 -2.76
CA CYS A 341 -21.45 -21.54 -2.73
C CYS A 341 -21.09 -20.07 -2.49
N VAL A 342 -21.79 -19.19 -3.18
CA VAL A 342 -21.75 -17.74 -2.95
C VAL A 342 -23.19 -17.27 -2.80
N SER A 343 -23.51 -16.58 -1.72
CA SER A 343 -24.77 -15.83 -1.60
C SER A 343 -24.47 -14.35 -1.51
N ALA A 344 -25.35 -13.53 -2.10
CA ALA A 344 -25.22 -12.08 -2.06
C ALA A 344 -26.58 -11.38 -2.05
N ILE A 345 -26.71 -10.36 -1.20
CA ILE A 345 -27.87 -9.46 -1.18
C ILE A 345 -27.47 -8.06 -1.64
N LEU A 346 -28.33 -7.40 -2.41
CA LEU A 346 -28.08 -6.04 -2.90
C LEU A 346 -29.13 -5.01 -2.44
N PHE A 347 -28.65 -3.84 -2.04
CA PHE A 347 -29.50 -2.70 -1.70
C PHE A 347 -28.73 -1.39 -1.78
N CYS A 348 -29.43 -0.26 -1.99
CA CYS A 348 -28.82 1.05 -2.05
C CYS A 348 -29.04 1.85 -0.77
N SER A 349 -28.27 2.93 -0.61
CA SER A 349 -28.38 3.86 0.53
C SER A 349 -29.79 4.41 0.76
N THR A 350 -30.61 4.55 -0.29
CA THR A 350 -32.01 4.99 -0.16
C THR A 350 -32.90 3.87 0.37
N CYS A 351 -32.74 2.65 -0.15
CA CYS A 351 -33.48 1.48 0.31
C CYS A 351 -33.20 1.15 1.78
N MET A 352 -31.95 1.36 2.24
CA MET A 352 -31.59 1.20 3.65
C MET A 352 -32.39 2.14 4.57
N ARG A 353 -32.62 3.38 4.13
CA ARG A 353 -33.30 4.41 4.93
C ARG A 353 -34.80 4.23 5.01
N ASN A 354 -35.43 3.86 3.90
CA ASN A 354 -36.89 3.70 3.85
C ASN A 354 -37.37 2.28 4.20
N GLY A 355 -36.46 1.34 4.45
CA GLY A 355 -36.80 -0.04 4.81
C GLY A 355 -37.03 -0.98 3.62
N ASN A 356 -37.13 -0.46 2.38
CA ASN A 356 -37.44 -1.27 1.20
C ASN A 356 -36.33 -2.28 0.83
N TRP A 357 -35.19 -2.25 1.51
CA TRP A 357 -34.12 -3.22 1.31
C TRP A 357 -34.50 -4.64 1.78
N MET A 358 -35.52 -4.76 2.63
CA MET A 358 -36.07 -6.04 3.12
C MET A 358 -37.04 -6.70 2.11
N GLU A 359 -37.49 -5.97 1.09
CA GLU A 359 -38.34 -6.54 0.03
C GLU A 359 -37.53 -7.53 -0.83
N GLU A 360 -38.12 -8.67 -1.20
CA GLU A 360 -37.43 -9.69 -2.02
C GLU A 360 -36.99 -9.18 -3.40
N ILE A 361 -37.81 -8.33 -4.03
CA ILE A 361 -37.58 -7.81 -5.38
C ILE A 361 -37.47 -6.28 -5.35
N THR A 362 -36.54 -5.75 -6.14
CA THR A 362 -36.29 -4.31 -6.29
C THR A 362 -37.34 -3.60 -7.15
N ARG A 363 -38.57 -3.45 -6.68
CA ARG A 363 -39.73 -2.86 -7.42
C ARG A 363 -39.38 -1.77 -8.45
N THR A 364 -39.30 -0.50 -8.03
CA THR A 364 -39.07 0.67 -8.92
C THR A 364 -37.71 1.34 -8.70
N CYS A 365 -36.84 0.75 -7.88
CA CYS A 365 -35.57 1.36 -7.49
C CYS A 365 -34.53 1.33 -8.63
N ARG A 366 -34.33 2.47 -9.30
CA ARG A 366 -33.33 2.61 -10.37
C ARG A 366 -31.90 2.27 -9.92
N THR A 367 -31.54 2.53 -8.66
CA THR A 367 -30.18 2.27 -8.14
C THR A 367 -29.92 0.79 -7.88
N CYS A 368 -30.95 0.06 -7.43
CA CYS A 368 -30.85 -1.38 -7.20
C CYS A 368 -31.14 -2.21 -8.47
N THR A 369 -31.39 -1.56 -9.62
CA THR A 369 -31.98 -2.13 -10.83
C THR A 369 -33.43 -2.57 -10.62
N PRO A 370 -34.43 -2.00 -11.32
CA PRO A 370 -35.82 -2.42 -11.17
C PRO A 370 -36.06 -3.90 -11.52
N GLY A 371 -36.90 -4.60 -10.75
CA GLY A 371 -37.33 -5.98 -11.02
C GLY A 371 -36.30 -7.08 -10.72
N LEU A 372 -35.19 -6.76 -10.07
CA LEU A 372 -34.12 -7.69 -9.72
C LEU A 372 -34.39 -8.36 -8.36
N LYS A 373 -34.18 -9.68 -8.26
CA LYS A 373 -34.17 -10.37 -6.96
C LYS A 373 -32.98 -9.88 -6.13
N ARG A 374 -33.23 -9.46 -4.89
CA ARG A 374 -32.18 -8.88 -4.03
C ARG A 374 -31.16 -9.90 -3.59
N MET A 375 -31.64 -11.05 -3.09
CA MET A 375 -30.83 -12.18 -2.68
C MET A 375 -30.61 -13.12 -3.87
N GLN A 376 -29.35 -13.39 -4.20
CA GLN A 376 -28.95 -14.29 -5.27
C GLN A 376 -27.85 -15.21 -4.76
N SER A 377 -27.90 -16.46 -5.21
CA SER A 377 -27.00 -17.52 -4.77
C SER A 377 -26.47 -18.28 -5.99
N TRP A 378 -25.19 -18.61 -5.98
CA TRP A 378 -24.51 -19.40 -7.01
C TRP A 378 -23.87 -20.60 -6.33
N THR A 379 -24.13 -21.81 -6.83
CA THR A 379 -23.67 -23.05 -6.19
C THR A 379 -22.91 -23.95 -7.15
N GLY A 380 -22.06 -24.81 -6.60
CA GLY A 380 -21.37 -25.87 -7.34
C GLY A 380 -22.31 -26.89 -7.97
N ALA A 381 -23.56 -26.95 -7.52
CA ALA A 381 -24.63 -27.73 -8.15
C ALA A 381 -25.07 -27.15 -9.51
N GLN A 382 -24.88 -25.84 -9.73
CA GLN A 382 -25.34 -25.13 -10.93
C GLN A 382 -24.19 -24.67 -11.83
N TYR A 383 -23.00 -24.45 -11.26
CA TYR A 383 -21.88 -23.84 -11.95
C TYR A 383 -20.55 -24.47 -11.55
N ASP A 384 -19.69 -24.74 -12.52
CA ASP A 384 -18.32 -25.24 -12.28
C ASP A 384 -17.48 -24.30 -11.40
N ASN A 385 -17.72 -22.99 -11.50
CA ASN A 385 -17.06 -21.98 -10.68
C ASN A 385 -18.09 -20.91 -10.24
N PRO A 386 -18.72 -21.11 -9.08
CA PRO A 386 -19.72 -20.19 -8.53
C PRO A 386 -19.17 -18.77 -8.30
N LEU A 387 -17.93 -18.67 -7.81
CA LEU A 387 -17.24 -17.39 -7.60
C LEU A 387 -17.12 -16.58 -8.91
N ARG A 388 -16.76 -17.24 -10.02
CA ARG A 388 -16.68 -16.59 -11.33
C ARG A 388 -18.03 -16.04 -11.78
N LYS A 389 -19.12 -16.78 -11.55
CA LYS A 389 -20.47 -16.35 -11.93
C LYS A 389 -20.95 -15.18 -11.08
N PHE A 390 -20.69 -15.21 -9.78
CA PHE A 390 -20.92 -14.07 -8.90
C PHE A 390 -20.15 -12.82 -9.37
N LEU A 391 -18.85 -12.93 -9.67
CA LEU A 391 -18.05 -11.80 -10.14
C LEU A 391 -18.53 -11.30 -11.51
N GLN A 392 -18.94 -12.19 -12.41
CA GLN A 392 -19.53 -11.81 -13.70
C GLN A 392 -20.82 -10.99 -13.50
N TRP A 393 -21.68 -11.42 -12.58
CA TRP A 393 -22.89 -10.69 -12.21
C TRP A 393 -22.57 -9.32 -11.60
N LEU A 394 -21.64 -9.25 -10.65
CA LEU A 394 -21.26 -8.02 -9.97
C LEU A 394 -20.62 -6.99 -10.92
N ILE A 395 -19.77 -7.46 -11.84
CA ILE A 395 -18.96 -6.61 -12.74
C ILE A 395 -19.73 -6.21 -14.01
N PHE A 396 -20.63 -7.06 -14.51
CA PHE A 396 -21.33 -6.86 -15.79
C PHE A 396 -22.85 -6.91 -15.68
N GLY A 397 -23.40 -7.79 -14.84
CA GLY A 397 -24.84 -8.06 -14.72
C GLY A 397 -25.64 -6.93 -14.07
N LEU A 398 -24.96 -6.02 -13.36
CA LEU A 398 -25.58 -4.89 -12.70
C LEU A 398 -25.93 -3.72 -13.68
N GLY A 399 -25.54 -3.75 -14.95
CA GLY A 399 -25.99 -2.75 -15.94
C GLY A 399 -25.10 -1.50 -16.06
N LYS A 400 -25.08 -0.92 -17.27
CA LYS A 400 -24.03 0.02 -17.72
C LYS A 400 -24.25 1.49 -17.34
N ASP A 401 -25.49 1.89 -17.04
CA ASP A 401 -25.84 3.30 -16.79
C ASP A 401 -25.69 3.74 -15.32
N ARG A 402 -25.05 2.92 -14.47
CA ARG A 402 -24.84 3.27 -13.05
C ARG A 402 -23.76 4.34 -12.91
N ILE A 403 -24.03 5.33 -12.06
CA ILE A 403 -23.18 6.51 -11.82
C ILE A 403 -22.53 6.47 -10.41
N GLY A 404 -22.97 5.57 -9.52
CA GLY A 404 -22.47 5.45 -8.12
C GLY A 404 -21.43 4.34 -7.90
N ARG A 405 -20.70 4.41 -6.77
CA ARG A 405 -19.77 3.36 -6.32
C ARG A 405 -20.55 2.18 -5.71
N THR A 406 -20.09 0.96 -5.97
CA THR A 406 -20.57 -0.27 -5.33
C THR A 406 -19.63 -0.65 -4.20
N TYR A 407 -20.17 -0.86 -3.00
CA TYR A 407 -19.45 -1.40 -1.85
C TYR A 407 -19.85 -2.86 -1.67
N ALA A 408 -18.93 -3.77 -2.02
CA ALA A 408 -19.08 -5.19 -1.79
C ALA A 408 -18.51 -5.53 -0.42
N ILE A 409 -19.34 -6.05 0.50
CA ILE A 409 -18.98 -6.24 1.90
C ILE A 409 -19.12 -7.72 2.26
N SER A 410 -18.07 -8.31 2.81
CA SER A 410 -18.13 -9.60 3.50
C SER A 410 -17.68 -9.46 4.95
N HIS A 411 -17.82 -10.52 5.75
CA HIS A 411 -17.42 -10.53 7.16
C HIS A 411 -16.16 -11.36 7.36
N TYR A 412 -15.11 -10.74 7.91
CA TYR A 412 -13.77 -11.33 8.02
C TYR A 412 -13.07 -11.59 6.68
N GLY A 413 -13.65 -11.14 5.56
CA GLY A 413 -13.13 -11.42 4.23
C GLY A 413 -11.76 -10.82 3.92
N GLY A 414 -11.31 -9.82 4.67
CA GLY A 414 -9.97 -9.25 4.52
C GLY A 414 -8.84 -10.26 4.76
N ARG A 415 -9.15 -11.39 5.40
CA ARG A 415 -8.24 -12.52 5.61
C ARG A 415 -8.72 -13.81 4.94
N TYR A 416 -9.87 -13.79 4.28
CA TYR A 416 -10.50 -14.97 3.67
C TYR A 416 -11.09 -14.66 2.29
N ASP A 417 -12.38 -14.29 2.19
CA ASP A 417 -13.12 -14.13 0.92
C ASP A 417 -12.43 -13.24 -0.10
N MET A 418 -11.84 -12.13 0.37
CA MET A 418 -11.20 -11.15 -0.50
C MET A 418 -9.95 -11.71 -1.17
N HIS A 419 -9.29 -12.70 -0.58
CA HIS A 419 -8.14 -13.39 -1.20
C HIS A 419 -8.60 -14.33 -2.31
N LEU A 420 -9.69 -15.06 -2.10
CA LEU A 420 -10.27 -15.97 -3.08
C LEU A 420 -10.73 -15.21 -4.34
N LEU A 421 -11.47 -14.10 -4.15
CA LEU A 421 -11.90 -13.27 -5.28
C LEU A 421 -10.74 -12.53 -5.96
N LEU A 422 -9.67 -12.17 -5.23
CA LEU A 422 -8.52 -11.47 -5.82
C LEU A 422 -7.82 -12.33 -6.88
N GLY A 423 -7.66 -13.62 -6.60
CA GLY A 423 -7.12 -14.58 -7.57
C GLY A 423 -7.96 -14.65 -8.85
N GLU A 424 -9.28 -14.76 -8.70
CA GLU A 424 -10.21 -14.85 -9.83
C GLU A 424 -10.27 -13.54 -10.65
N LEU A 425 -10.26 -12.38 -9.99
CA LEU A 425 -10.26 -11.05 -10.63
C LEU A 425 -9.04 -10.84 -11.53
N ILE A 426 -7.86 -11.26 -11.10
CA ILE A 426 -6.62 -11.08 -11.86
C ILE A 426 -6.58 -12.10 -13.00
N LYS A 427 -6.76 -13.40 -12.70
CA LYS A 427 -6.58 -14.50 -13.65
C LYS A 427 -7.64 -14.51 -14.76
N HIS A 428 -8.91 -14.24 -14.43
CA HIS A 428 -10.02 -14.41 -15.37
C HIS A 428 -10.63 -13.11 -15.87
N PHE A 429 -10.65 -12.06 -15.04
CA PHE A 429 -11.24 -10.77 -15.43
C PHE A 429 -10.22 -9.74 -15.91
N GLY A 430 -8.91 -10.04 -15.88
CA GLY A 430 -7.84 -9.11 -16.29
C GLY A 430 -7.93 -7.76 -15.54
N CYS A 431 -8.41 -7.82 -14.30
CA CYS A 431 -8.65 -6.65 -13.47
C CYS A 431 -7.48 -6.48 -12.51
N GLU A 432 -6.80 -5.34 -12.57
CA GLU A 432 -5.76 -4.95 -11.63
C GLU A 432 -6.36 -4.01 -10.56
N PRO A 433 -6.70 -4.52 -9.37
CA PRO A 433 -7.25 -3.71 -8.30
C PRO A 433 -6.18 -2.83 -7.64
N ASN A 434 -6.61 -1.70 -7.07
CA ASN A 434 -5.79 -0.98 -6.09
C ASN A 434 -6.07 -1.59 -4.72
N ILE A 435 -5.02 -2.02 -4.02
CA ILE A 435 -5.15 -2.75 -2.76
C ILE A 435 -4.67 -1.88 -1.60
N THR A 436 -5.49 -1.77 -0.56
CA THR A 436 -5.09 -1.23 0.75
C THR A 436 -4.96 -2.40 1.72
N ARG A 437 -3.77 -2.62 2.30
CA ARG A 437 -3.49 -3.79 3.17
C ARG A 437 -2.53 -3.46 4.31
N THR A 438 -2.52 -4.31 5.34
CA THR A 438 -1.49 -4.36 6.37
C THR A 438 -1.09 -5.82 6.58
N GLY A 439 0.18 -6.15 6.31
CA GLY A 439 0.60 -7.54 6.15
C GLY A 439 -0.27 -8.24 5.08
N ASN A 440 -0.83 -9.40 5.44
CA ASN A 440 -1.73 -10.19 4.59
C ASN A 440 -3.22 -9.82 4.75
N LYS A 441 -3.56 -8.88 5.65
CA LYS A 441 -4.94 -8.44 5.81
C LYS A 441 -5.28 -7.37 4.77
N LEU A 442 -6.23 -7.68 3.90
CA LEU A 442 -6.80 -6.77 2.91
C LEU A 442 -7.87 -5.91 3.58
N TYR A 443 -7.70 -4.59 3.55
CA TYR A 443 -8.71 -3.65 4.05
C TYR A 443 -9.64 -3.16 2.93
N GLU A 444 -9.11 -2.94 1.72
CA GLU A 444 -9.88 -2.59 0.54
C GLU A 444 -9.24 -3.16 -0.72
N VAL A 445 -10.05 -3.77 -1.59
CA VAL A 445 -9.70 -4.12 -2.98
C VAL A 445 -10.58 -3.26 -3.89
N LEU A 446 -9.98 -2.29 -4.58
CA LEU A 446 -10.68 -1.28 -5.37
C LEU A 446 -10.50 -1.50 -6.88
N LEU A 447 -11.60 -1.85 -7.55
CA LEU A 447 -11.71 -1.87 -9.00
C LEU A 447 -12.11 -0.48 -9.51
N LYS A 448 -11.24 0.15 -10.30
CA LYS A 448 -11.52 1.45 -10.93
C LYS A 448 -12.39 1.28 -12.17
N LYS A 449 -13.19 2.30 -12.47
CA LYS A 449 -14.04 2.33 -13.67
C LYS A 449 -13.20 2.18 -14.94
N LYS A 450 -13.52 1.20 -15.79
CA LYS A 450 -13.00 1.04 -17.16
C LYS A 450 -14.15 1.21 -18.18
N LYS A 451 -13.83 1.61 -19.42
CA LYS A 451 -14.83 1.79 -20.49
C LYS A 451 -15.50 0.45 -20.81
N GLY A 452 -16.82 0.35 -20.66
CA GLY A 452 -17.60 -0.87 -20.90
C GLY A 452 -17.87 -1.77 -19.68
N ILE A 453 -17.37 -1.41 -18.49
CA ILE A 453 -17.53 -2.17 -17.23
C ILE A 453 -18.37 -1.35 -16.23
N CYS A 454 -19.13 -2.03 -15.35
CA CYS A 454 -19.88 -1.41 -14.24
C CYS A 454 -18.94 -0.56 -13.34
N PRO A 455 -19.43 0.52 -12.70
CA PRO A 455 -18.60 1.55 -12.07
C PRO A 455 -17.91 1.06 -10.79
N TYR A 456 -16.88 1.81 -10.35
CA TYR A 456 -16.08 1.61 -9.13
C TYR A 456 -16.64 0.58 -8.12
N ILE A 457 -15.97 -0.58 -7.99
CA ILE A 457 -16.33 -1.62 -7.01
C ILE A 457 -15.28 -1.64 -5.92
N SER A 458 -15.74 -1.66 -4.67
CA SER A 458 -14.90 -1.67 -3.48
C SER A 458 -15.24 -2.85 -2.60
N PHE A 459 -14.38 -3.84 -2.57
CA PHE A 459 -14.48 -4.93 -1.60
C PHE A 459 -13.92 -4.46 -0.26
N ARG A 460 -14.68 -4.62 0.82
CA ARG A 460 -14.27 -4.26 2.19
C ARG A 460 -14.72 -5.32 3.18
N ASP A 461 -14.02 -5.37 4.30
CA ASP A 461 -14.27 -6.32 5.38
C ASP A 461 -15.00 -5.64 6.55
N SER A 462 -16.22 -6.10 6.83
CA SER A 462 -17.07 -5.59 7.90
C SER A 462 -16.58 -5.90 9.31
N PHE A 463 -15.71 -6.91 9.48
CA PHE A 463 -15.11 -7.23 10.77
C PHE A 463 -14.32 -6.05 11.33
N ASN A 464 -13.80 -5.17 10.46
CA ASN A 464 -13.12 -3.95 10.89
C ASN A 464 -14.05 -2.91 11.54
N TRP A 465 -15.36 -3.01 11.32
CA TRP A 465 -16.37 -2.20 12.01
C TRP A 465 -16.98 -2.94 13.20
N MET A 466 -17.18 -4.25 13.08
CA MET A 466 -17.86 -5.09 14.05
C MET A 466 -16.98 -6.30 14.37
N MET A 467 -16.05 -6.13 15.32
CA MET A 467 -15.00 -7.11 15.66
C MET A 467 -15.52 -8.26 16.55
N LEU A 468 -16.62 -8.88 16.14
CA LEU A 468 -17.26 -10.02 16.79
C LEU A 468 -17.48 -11.12 15.76
N LYS A 469 -17.77 -12.35 16.21
CA LYS A 469 -18.24 -13.38 15.29
C LYS A 469 -19.62 -13.00 14.73
N LEU A 470 -19.92 -13.43 13.51
CA LEU A 470 -21.15 -13.08 12.82
C LEU A 470 -22.42 -13.46 13.61
N ASP A 471 -22.41 -14.62 14.24
CA ASP A 471 -23.48 -15.16 15.09
C ASP A 471 -23.72 -14.36 16.39
N GLN A 472 -22.75 -13.57 16.82
CA GLN A 472 -22.86 -12.69 17.99
C GLN A 472 -23.46 -11.32 17.65
N LEU A 473 -23.45 -10.92 16.38
CA LEU A 473 -23.92 -9.60 15.95
C LEU A 473 -25.41 -9.34 16.25
N PRO A 474 -26.34 -10.30 16.05
CA PRO A 474 -27.75 -10.08 16.37
C PRO A 474 -27.97 -9.66 17.82
N LYS A 475 -27.37 -10.39 18.76
CA LYS A 475 -27.46 -10.09 20.19
C LYS A 475 -26.74 -8.78 20.54
N ALA A 476 -25.54 -8.56 19.99
CA ALA A 476 -24.73 -7.37 20.30
C ALA A 476 -25.37 -6.06 19.81
N LEU A 477 -26.11 -6.11 18.69
CA LEU A 477 -26.74 -4.93 18.08
C LEU A 477 -28.25 -4.83 18.34
N GLY A 478 -28.84 -5.79 19.07
CA GLY A 478 -30.28 -5.88 19.27
C GLY A 478 -31.04 -5.95 17.95
N LEU A 479 -30.65 -6.87 17.07
CA LEU A 479 -31.31 -7.09 15.79
C LEU A 479 -32.54 -7.98 15.98
N GLU A 480 -33.69 -7.50 15.55
CA GLU A 480 -34.91 -8.30 15.42
C GLU A 480 -34.81 -9.07 14.09
N ILE A 481 -34.36 -10.33 14.17
CA ILE A 481 -34.27 -11.25 13.05
C ILE A 481 -35.11 -12.46 13.41
N ASP A 482 -36.15 -12.76 12.63
CA ASP A 482 -37.12 -13.85 12.88
C ASP A 482 -36.52 -15.27 12.79
N GLU A 483 -35.21 -15.42 12.59
CA GLU A 483 -34.59 -16.69 12.18
C GLU A 483 -34.07 -17.59 13.34
N GLY A 484 -34.47 -17.41 14.60
CA GLY A 484 -34.17 -18.39 15.67
C GLY A 484 -32.69 -18.61 16.01
N GLY A 485 -31.79 -17.75 15.52
CA GLY A 485 -30.33 -17.88 15.67
C GLY A 485 -29.65 -18.54 14.46
N LYS A 486 -28.32 -18.59 14.47
CA LYS A 486 -27.55 -19.20 13.37
C LYS A 486 -27.72 -20.73 13.39
N SER A 487 -28.18 -21.29 12.27
CA SER A 487 -28.37 -22.73 12.08
C SER A 487 -27.06 -23.53 12.14
N PHE A 488 -27.16 -24.84 12.35
CA PHE A 488 -26.01 -25.76 12.34
C PHE A 488 -25.78 -26.33 10.94
N PHE A 489 -24.54 -26.25 10.44
CA PHE A 489 -24.18 -26.71 9.10
C PHE A 489 -23.11 -27.81 9.14
N PRO A 490 -23.26 -28.91 8.36
CA PRO A 490 -22.31 -30.02 8.35
C PRO A 490 -21.10 -29.70 7.47
N HIS A 491 -20.19 -28.86 7.96
CA HIS A 491 -18.98 -28.45 7.21
C HIS A 491 -18.13 -29.63 6.71
N GLY A 492 -18.12 -30.76 7.42
CA GLY A 492 -17.42 -31.98 6.99
C GLY A 492 -18.11 -32.74 5.85
N TRP A 493 -19.37 -32.43 5.53
CA TRP A 493 -20.11 -32.98 4.39
C TRP A 493 -20.06 -32.07 3.16
N ASN A 494 -19.47 -30.87 3.28
CA ASN A 494 -19.45 -29.84 2.25
C ASN A 494 -18.47 -30.15 1.11
N PHE A 495 -18.89 -31.00 0.17
CA PHE A 495 -18.15 -31.31 -1.05
C PHE A 495 -19.06 -31.22 -2.26
N ASN A 496 -18.54 -30.74 -3.38
CA ASN A 496 -19.30 -30.62 -4.63
C ASN A 496 -19.89 -31.96 -5.10
N LYS A 497 -19.16 -33.06 -4.90
CA LYS A 497 -19.66 -34.42 -5.21
C LYS A 497 -20.92 -34.81 -4.43
N ASN A 498 -21.19 -34.16 -3.29
CA ASN A 498 -22.33 -34.44 -2.43
C ASN A 498 -23.54 -33.55 -2.74
N MET A 499 -23.43 -32.56 -3.64
CA MET A 499 -24.46 -31.54 -3.88
C MET A 499 -25.82 -32.11 -4.29
N HIS A 500 -25.83 -33.23 -5.03
CA HIS A 500 -27.05 -33.84 -5.56
C HIS A 500 -27.47 -35.12 -4.80
N ILE A 501 -26.80 -35.45 -3.70
CA ILE A 501 -27.15 -36.62 -2.88
C ILE A 501 -28.31 -36.24 -1.96
N GLN A 502 -29.39 -37.03 -2.01
CA GLN A 502 -30.52 -36.93 -1.11
C GLN A 502 -30.37 -37.93 0.04
N LEU A 503 -30.38 -37.44 1.27
CA LEU A 503 -30.36 -38.26 2.47
C LEU A 503 -31.75 -38.26 3.14
N ASN A 504 -32.15 -39.41 3.67
CA ASN A 504 -33.40 -39.57 4.42
C ASN A 504 -33.33 -39.02 5.86
N GLY A 505 -32.18 -38.48 6.26
CA GLY A 505 -31.90 -37.92 7.58
C GLY A 505 -30.69 -36.99 7.51
N LEU A 506 -30.38 -36.30 8.61
CA LEU A 506 -29.22 -35.43 8.68
C LEU A 506 -27.91 -36.23 8.50
N PRO A 507 -26.83 -35.59 8.01
CA PRO A 507 -25.49 -36.18 8.03
C PRO A 507 -25.08 -36.59 9.45
N ASP A 508 -24.14 -37.52 9.55
CA ASP A 508 -23.56 -37.91 10.84
C ASP A 508 -23.10 -36.67 11.65
N LYS A 509 -23.39 -36.68 12.95
CA LYS A 509 -23.04 -35.60 13.89
C LYS A 509 -21.57 -35.18 13.81
N GLU A 510 -20.66 -36.09 13.47
CA GLU A 510 -19.22 -35.79 13.38
C GLU A 510 -18.92 -34.77 12.26
N TYR A 511 -19.73 -34.73 11.19
CA TYR A 511 -19.59 -33.75 10.10
C TYR A 511 -19.91 -32.31 10.53
N TYR A 512 -20.49 -32.11 11.71
CA TYR A 512 -20.74 -30.78 12.31
C TYR A 512 -19.63 -30.32 13.25
N TYR A 513 -18.60 -31.16 13.49
CA TYR A 513 -17.47 -30.88 14.37
C TYR A 513 -17.84 -30.46 15.81
N PRO A 514 -18.68 -31.22 16.54
CA PRO A 514 -19.14 -30.86 17.90
C PRO A 514 -17.99 -30.66 18.90
N ASN A 515 -16.85 -31.33 18.71
CA ASN A 515 -15.67 -31.18 19.57
C ASN A 515 -14.97 -29.82 19.44
N SER A 516 -15.21 -29.08 18.35
CA SER A 516 -14.70 -27.72 18.15
C SER A 516 -15.60 -26.63 18.75
N MET A 517 -16.82 -27.00 19.17
CA MET A 517 -17.80 -26.07 19.72
C MET A 517 -17.53 -25.77 21.20
N GLY A 518 -17.84 -24.55 21.64
CA GLY A 518 -17.82 -24.21 23.06
C GLY A 518 -18.91 -24.96 23.84
N LYS A 519 -18.73 -25.12 25.16
CA LYS A 519 -19.60 -25.95 26.03
C LYS A 519 -21.10 -25.71 25.83
N GLN A 520 -21.54 -24.45 25.81
CA GLN A 520 -22.97 -24.13 25.64
C GLN A 520 -23.47 -24.48 24.23
N ARG A 521 -22.78 -24.01 23.18
CA ARG A 521 -23.17 -24.29 21.78
C ARG A 521 -23.21 -25.78 21.46
N ARG A 522 -22.31 -26.57 22.07
CA ARG A 522 -22.32 -28.03 21.92
C ARG A 522 -23.58 -28.67 22.50
N LYS A 523 -24.04 -28.21 23.67
CA LYS A 523 -25.31 -28.67 24.25
C LYS A 523 -26.48 -28.31 23.34
N ASP A 524 -26.54 -27.06 22.89
CA ASP A 524 -27.58 -26.57 21.98
C ASP A 524 -27.60 -27.40 20.67
N PHE A 525 -26.43 -27.77 20.16
CA PHE A 525 -26.28 -28.64 18.98
C PHE A 525 -26.78 -30.07 19.24
N GLU A 526 -26.40 -30.68 20.36
CA GLU A 526 -26.78 -32.07 20.67
C GLU A 526 -28.30 -32.19 20.84
N GLU A 527 -28.94 -31.22 21.49
CA GLU A 527 -30.41 -31.12 21.61
C GLU A 527 -31.07 -30.95 20.24
N TRP A 528 -30.57 -30.01 19.42
CA TRP A 528 -31.07 -29.78 18.06
C TRP A 528 -30.92 -31.02 17.18
N TYR A 529 -29.77 -31.68 17.20
CA TYR A 529 -29.49 -32.84 16.35
C TYR A 529 -30.43 -34.01 16.67
N LEU A 530 -30.67 -34.27 17.96
CA LEU A 530 -31.59 -35.34 18.38
C LEU A 530 -33.03 -35.12 17.90
N LEU A 531 -33.49 -33.87 17.89
CA LEU A 531 -34.83 -33.48 17.43
C LEU A 531 -34.95 -33.56 15.90
N ASN A 532 -33.89 -33.23 15.17
CA ASN A 532 -33.94 -33.07 13.70
C ASN A 532 -33.26 -34.19 12.91
N LYS A 533 -32.68 -35.22 13.55
CA LYS A 533 -31.89 -36.29 12.89
C LYS A 533 -32.59 -37.00 11.72
N ASN A 534 -33.92 -37.05 11.72
CA ASN A 534 -34.73 -37.73 10.69
C ASN A 534 -35.21 -36.77 9.59
N GLU A 535 -34.83 -35.49 9.62
CA GLU A 535 -35.18 -34.54 8.57
C GLU A 535 -34.42 -34.85 7.27
N PRO A 536 -35.10 -34.90 6.11
CA PRO A 536 -34.43 -35.07 4.83
C PRO A 536 -33.37 -33.99 4.59
N PHE A 537 -32.22 -34.39 4.06
CA PHE A 537 -31.10 -33.49 3.83
C PHE A 537 -30.63 -33.51 2.38
N CYS A 538 -30.58 -32.31 1.79
CA CYS A 538 -30.04 -32.03 0.47
C CYS A 538 -28.99 -30.92 0.57
N LEU A 539 -27.72 -31.23 0.24
CA LEU A 539 -26.64 -30.25 0.39
C LEU A 539 -26.86 -29.00 -0.47
N SER A 540 -27.34 -29.14 -1.71
CA SER A 540 -27.53 -28.00 -2.62
C SER A 540 -28.56 -26.98 -2.12
N GLU A 541 -29.53 -27.42 -1.32
CA GLU A 541 -30.53 -26.54 -0.72
C GLU A 541 -30.01 -25.97 0.61
N LYS A 542 -29.51 -26.84 1.48
CA LYS A 542 -29.07 -26.45 2.83
C LYS A 542 -27.86 -25.51 2.84
N ILE A 543 -26.95 -25.62 1.88
CA ILE A 543 -25.81 -24.69 1.76
C ILE A 543 -26.26 -23.28 1.37
N VAL A 544 -27.30 -23.17 0.53
CA VAL A 544 -27.89 -21.88 0.14
C VAL A 544 -28.61 -21.26 1.32
N GLU A 545 -29.44 -22.02 2.03
CA GLU A 545 -30.14 -21.55 3.23
C GLU A 545 -29.15 -20.98 4.27
N TYR A 546 -28.08 -21.74 4.55
CA TYR A 546 -27.05 -21.34 5.51
C TYR A 546 -26.29 -20.07 5.08
N CYS A 547 -25.84 -20.03 3.82
CA CYS A 547 -25.09 -18.90 3.28
C CYS A 547 -25.97 -17.63 3.17
N GLU A 548 -27.23 -17.77 2.76
CA GLU A 548 -28.19 -16.66 2.73
C GLU A 548 -28.49 -16.11 4.12
N GLN A 549 -28.59 -16.97 5.14
CA GLN A 549 -28.76 -16.56 6.54
C GLN A 549 -27.57 -15.70 7.01
N ASP A 550 -26.33 -16.11 6.74
CA ASP A 550 -25.14 -15.34 7.09
C ASP A 550 -25.13 -13.95 6.42
N VAL A 551 -25.47 -13.91 5.13
CA VAL A 551 -25.59 -12.67 4.37
C VAL A 551 -26.71 -11.77 4.92
N ARG A 552 -27.85 -12.33 5.35
CA ARG A 552 -28.95 -11.57 5.99
C ARG A 552 -28.50 -10.97 7.31
N ILE A 553 -27.94 -11.77 8.21
CA ILE A 553 -27.43 -11.29 9.51
C ILE A 553 -26.47 -10.11 9.30
N LEU A 554 -25.53 -10.26 8.35
CA LEU A 554 -24.58 -9.20 8.04
C LEU A 554 -25.26 -7.94 7.48
N ALA A 555 -26.24 -8.09 6.59
CA ALA A 555 -27.00 -6.97 6.04
C ALA A 555 -27.76 -6.19 7.13
N TYR A 556 -28.48 -6.88 8.04
CA TYR A 556 -29.14 -6.25 9.19
C TYR A 556 -28.14 -5.52 10.09
N ALA A 557 -27.00 -6.15 10.39
CA ALA A 557 -25.95 -5.56 11.21
C ALA A 557 -25.38 -4.27 10.60
N LEU A 558 -25.09 -4.26 9.29
CA LEU A 558 -24.59 -3.07 8.58
C LEU A 558 -25.61 -1.93 8.56
N VAL A 559 -26.89 -2.24 8.32
CA VAL A 559 -27.98 -1.24 8.35
C VAL A 559 -28.13 -0.67 9.76
N LYS A 560 -28.10 -1.51 10.81
CA LYS A 560 -28.19 -1.06 12.20
C LYS A 560 -26.99 -0.20 12.60
N LEU A 561 -25.76 -0.62 12.25
CA LEU A 561 -24.55 0.16 12.49
C LEU A 561 -24.63 1.55 11.88
N GLN A 562 -25.08 1.65 10.62
CA GLN A 562 -25.29 2.95 9.97
C GLN A 562 -26.29 3.82 10.73
N LYS A 563 -27.43 3.25 11.15
CA LYS A 563 -28.46 3.96 11.92
C LYS A 563 -27.89 4.52 13.23
N LEU A 564 -27.19 3.69 14.01
CA LEU A 564 -26.54 4.10 15.26
C LEU A 564 -25.60 5.32 15.06
N PHE A 565 -24.79 5.32 13.99
CA PHE A 565 -23.90 6.46 13.70
C PHE A 565 -24.63 7.72 13.23
N PHE A 566 -25.81 7.59 12.60
CA PHE A 566 -26.65 8.73 12.27
C PHE A 566 -27.41 9.27 13.49
N GLU A 567 -27.80 8.41 14.43
CA GLU A 567 -28.41 8.80 15.71
C GLU A 567 -27.44 9.62 16.57
N LEU A 568 -26.14 9.27 16.57
CA LEU A 568 -25.09 10.05 17.23
C LEU A 568 -24.88 11.45 16.62
N ALA A 569 -25.39 11.71 15.41
CA ALA A 569 -25.26 12.99 14.72
C ALA A 569 -26.59 13.37 14.05
N PRO A 570 -27.62 13.75 14.83
CA PRO A 570 -29.00 13.89 14.32
C PRO A 570 -29.16 14.98 13.27
N GLU A 571 -28.34 16.05 13.31
CA GLU A 571 -28.40 17.09 12.28
C GLU A 571 -27.86 16.58 10.92
N PRO A 572 -28.61 16.72 9.81
CA PRO A 572 -28.21 16.21 8.50
C PRO A 572 -26.87 16.75 7.98
N SER A 573 -26.47 17.96 8.40
CA SER A 573 -25.18 18.57 8.06
C SER A 573 -23.99 17.92 8.77
N LYS A 574 -24.24 17.08 9.78
CA LYS A 574 -23.25 16.40 10.65
C LYS A 574 -23.18 14.89 10.42
N GLN A 575 -24.16 14.34 9.70
CA GLN A 575 -24.22 12.92 9.35
C GLN A 575 -23.09 12.56 8.38
N ASP A 576 -22.28 11.58 8.76
CA ASP A 576 -21.26 10.98 7.90
C ASP A 576 -21.54 9.48 7.87
N ASP A 577 -21.62 8.92 6.68
CA ASP A 577 -22.00 7.53 6.48
C ASP A 577 -20.79 6.63 6.79
N VAL A 578 -20.82 5.93 7.91
CA VAL A 578 -19.68 5.16 8.42
C VAL A 578 -19.22 4.08 7.44
N LEU A 579 -20.16 3.45 6.73
CA LEU A 579 -19.93 2.35 5.79
C LEU A 579 -19.14 2.80 4.55
N VAL A 580 -19.22 4.10 4.23
CA VAL A 580 -18.58 4.72 3.06
C VAL A 580 -17.33 5.48 3.47
N SER A 581 -17.43 6.28 4.53
CA SER A 581 -16.44 7.28 4.92
C SER A 581 -15.22 6.71 5.63
N SER A 582 -15.37 5.54 6.26
CA SER A 582 -14.35 4.85 7.04
C SER A 582 -14.21 3.39 6.59
N MET A 583 -13.12 2.73 7.00
CA MET A 583 -12.90 1.30 6.77
C MET A 583 -12.72 0.51 8.08
N THR A 584 -12.63 1.22 9.20
CA THR A 584 -12.47 0.65 10.53
C THR A 584 -13.30 1.43 11.54
N LEU A 585 -13.70 0.77 12.63
CA LEU A 585 -14.40 1.43 13.73
C LEU A 585 -13.57 2.56 14.34
N ALA A 586 -12.26 2.35 14.53
CA ALA A 586 -11.35 3.38 15.02
C ALA A 586 -11.32 4.63 14.11
N SER A 587 -11.30 4.41 12.79
CA SER A 587 -11.38 5.51 11.81
C SER A 587 -12.73 6.21 11.88
N ALA A 588 -13.83 5.48 12.07
CA ALA A 588 -15.17 6.05 12.24
C ALA A 588 -15.25 6.96 13.47
N CYS A 589 -14.77 6.48 14.62
CA CYS A 589 -14.74 7.22 15.88
C CYS A 589 -13.85 8.47 15.77
N LEU A 590 -12.64 8.34 15.23
CA LEU A 590 -11.73 9.48 15.05
C LEU A 590 -12.33 10.51 14.07
N ARG A 591 -12.93 10.05 12.97
CA ARG A 591 -13.64 10.94 12.05
C ARG A 591 -14.77 11.67 12.75
N HIS A 592 -15.58 10.97 13.56
CA HIS A 592 -16.65 11.60 14.33
C HIS A 592 -16.12 12.68 15.28
N PHE A 593 -15.04 12.41 16.00
CA PHE A 593 -14.37 13.36 16.88
C PHE A 593 -13.82 14.59 16.13
N CYS A 594 -13.22 14.41 14.96
CA CYS A 594 -12.62 15.50 14.17
C CYS A 594 -13.62 16.32 13.32
N LYS A 595 -14.95 16.11 13.41
CA LYS A 595 -15.92 16.72 12.47
C LYS A 595 -16.10 18.24 12.60
N LEU A 596 -16.21 18.93 11.45
CA LEU A 596 -16.67 20.33 11.36
C LEU A 596 -18.21 20.45 11.23
N LYS A 597 -18.78 21.56 11.71
CA LYS A 597 -20.14 22.01 11.37
C LYS A 597 -20.07 22.88 10.11
N ILE A 598 -20.98 22.63 9.17
CA ILE A 598 -21.16 23.45 7.96
C ILE A 598 -22.25 24.49 8.26
N ILE A 599 -21.90 25.77 8.31
CA ILE A 599 -22.88 26.88 8.34
C ILE A 599 -23.00 27.42 6.92
N LYS A 600 -24.18 27.28 6.31
CA LYS A 600 -24.50 27.88 5.01
C LYS A 600 -24.95 29.34 5.21
N ASN A 601 -24.00 30.27 5.36
CA ASN A 601 -24.26 31.69 5.09
C ASN A 601 -23.10 32.27 4.26
N LYS A 602 -23.39 33.28 3.43
CA LYS A 602 -22.58 33.80 2.30
C LYS A 602 -21.14 34.24 2.60
N HIS A 603 -20.69 34.18 3.84
CA HIS A 603 -19.28 34.32 4.21
C HIS A 603 -18.83 33.05 4.93
N LYS A 604 -17.92 32.31 4.27
CA LYS A 604 -17.47 30.95 4.57
C LYS A 604 -16.67 30.92 5.88
N LEU A 605 -17.36 30.98 7.03
CA LEU A 605 -16.76 30.84 8.35
C LEU A 605 -17.06 29.43 8.90
N TYR A 606 -16.03 28.61 9.01
CA TYR A 606 -16.11 27.28 9.60
C TYR A 606 -16.00 27.40 11.13
N SER A 607 -17.08 27.11 11.86
CA SER A 607 -16.99 26.80 13.29
C SER A 607 -17.59 25.43 13.50
N GLY A 608 -16.85 24.54 14.18
CA GLY A 608 -17.10 23.10 14.27
C GLY A 608 -18.33 22.71 15.08
N ILE A 609 -18.59 21.40 15.17
CA ILE A 609 -19.11 20.83 16.41
C ILE A 609 -17.85 20.73 17.27
N ASN A 610 -17.72 21.56 18.31
CA ASN A 610 -16.43 21.80 18.97
C ASN A 610 -15.93 20.61 19.84
N TYR A 611 -15.73 19.40 19.30
CA TYR A 611 -14.92 18.38 19.98
C TYR A 611 -13.43 18.66 19.77
N LEU A 612 -12.97 18.77 18.52
CA LEU A 612 -11.60 19.18 18.18
C LEU A 612 -11.54 20.67 17.83
N LYS A 613 -10.88 21.46 18.68
CA LYS A 613 -10.53 22.87 18.40
C LYS A 613 -9.34 22.95 17.44
N SER A 614 -9.23 24.07 16.71
CA SER A 614 -8.08 24.33 15.83
C SER A 614 -6.77 24.25 16.60
N ASN A 615 -5.76 23.61 16.01
CA ASN A 615 -4.42 23.43 16.57
C ASN A 615 -4.37 22.79 17.97
N GLN A 616 -5.41 22.04 18.36
CA GLN A 616 -5.49 21.45 19.71
C GLN A 616 -4.63 20.18 19.86
N ILE A 617 -4.52 19.34 18.83
CA ILE A 617 -3.75 18.09 18.89
C ILE A 617 -2.60 18.18 17.89
N GLY A 618 -1.38 18.28 18.39
CA GLY A 618 -0.16 18.25 17.60
C GLY A 618 0.13 16.86 17.04
N ILE A 619 0.56 16.78 15.78
CA ILE A 619 1.07 15.56 15.16
C ILE A 619 2.58 15.53 15.38
N ILE A 620 3.04 14.54 16.15
CA ILE A 620 4.47 14.34 16.44
C ILE A 620 5.22 14.14 15.11
N PRO A 621 6.29 14.92 14.82
CA PRO A 621 7.10 14.72 13.62
C PRO A 621 7.77 13.35 13.63
N ASP A 622 8.07 12.79 12.44
CA ASP A 622 8.62 11.43 12.31
C ASP A 622 9.97 11.26 13.03
N ASN A 623 10.79 12.32 13.13
CA ASN A 623 12.06 12.35 13.86
C ASN A 623 11.94 12.95 15.28
N GLY A 624 10.73 13.02 15.83
CA GLY A 624 10.48 13.64 17.12
C GLY A 624 10.58 15.17 17.04
N TYR A 625 10.80 15.82 18.18
CA TYR A 625 10.82 17.28 18.26
C TYR A 625 12.20 17.91 18.02
N HIS A 626 13.24 17.10 17.84
CA HIS A 626 14.61 17.53 17.58
C HIS A 626 14.86 17.57 16.06
N ARG A 627 14.47 18.67 15.42
CA ARG A 627 14.43 18.77 13.95
C ARG A 627 15.80 18.92 13.26
N ASP A 628 16.85 19.22 14.03
CA ASP A 628 18.17 19.57 13.49
C ASP A 628 19.23 18.48 13.67
N SER A 629 18.90 17.36 14.33
CA SER A 629 19.77 16.20 14.46
C SER A 629 19.31 15.06 13.54
N ASN A 630 20.20 14.59 12.67
CA ASN A 630 20.00 13.39 11.86
C ASN A 630 20.87 12.21 12.34
N GLN A 631 21.60 12.37 13.44
CA GLN A 631 22.54 11.37 13.91
C GLN A 631 21.81 10.22 14.62
N SER A 632 22.02 8.98 14.19
CA SER A 632 21.38 7.82 14.82
C SER A 632 22.05 7.43 16.13
N THR A 633 21.27 6.97 17.11
CA THR A 633 21.80 6.51 18.42
C THR A 633 22.82 5.38 18.26
N ILE A 634 22.57 4.45 17.33
CA ILE A 634 23.50 3.36 17.04
C ILE A 634 24.82 3.87 16.45
N ALA A 635 24.77 4.86 15.54
CA ALA A 635 25.96 5.49 14.99
C ALA A 635 26.80 6.17 16.09
N LEU A 636 26.16 6.92 17.01
CA LEU A 636 26.86 7.56 18.13
C LEU A 636 27.53 6.53 19.05
N LYS A 637 26.82 5.47 19.45
CA LYS A 637 27.40 4.41 20.29
C LYS A 637 28.56 3.71 19.60
N PHE A 638 28.42 3.46 18.29
CA PHE A 638 29.48 2.87 17.48
C PHE A 638 30.71 3.77 17.38
N ILE A 639 30.54 5.07 17.16
CA ILE A 639 31.65 6.03 17.10
C ILE A 639 32.36 6.13 18.46
N LYS A 640 31.62 6.21 19.58
CA LYS A 640 32.21 6.18 20.93
C LYS A 640 32.97 4.89 21.21
N TRP A 641 32.49 3.77 20.68
CA TRP A 641 33.19 2.50 20.77
C TRP A 641 34.49 2.51 19.96
N LEU A 642 34.49 3.09 18.75
CA LEU A 642 35.70 3.29 17.97
C LEU A 642 36.69 4.19 18.70
N GLU A 643 36.22 5.28 19.30
CA GLU A 643 37.02 6.20 20.12
C GLU A 643 37.69 5.43 21.28
N HIS A 644 36.91 4.66 22.05
CA HIS A 644 37.39 3.82 23.15
C HIS A 644 38.40 2.75 22.69
N LYS A 645 38.15 2.09 21.56
CA LYS A 645 38.99 1.00 21.06
C LYS A 645 40.31 1.49 20.44
N THR A 646 40.28 2.66 19.79
CA THR A 646 41.44 3.21 19.09
C THR A 646 42.25 4.18 19.95
N GLY A 647 41.65 4.75 21.00
CA GLY A 647 42.24 5.82 21.81
C GLY A 647 42.38 7.15 21.07
N LEU A 648 41.80 7.27 19.87
CA LEU A 648 41.82 8.50 19.08
C LEU A 648 40.55 9.30 19.37
N HIS A 649 40.68 10.62 19.55
CA HIS A 649 39.51 11.49 19.68
C HIS A 649 38.74 11.58 18.37
N ILE A 650 37.43 11.34 18.41
CA ILE A 650 36.54 11.43 17.24
C ILE A 650 35.49 12.52 17.51
N GLN A 651 35.60 13.64 16.80
CA GLN A 651 34.62 14.72 16.85
C GLN A 651 33.28 14.21 16.29
N HIS A 652 32.23 14.28 17.11
CA HIS A 652 30.87 13.88 16.75
C HIS A 652 29.85 14.86 17.36
N GLN A 653 28.55 14.66 17.09
CA GLN A 653 27.50 15.60 17.51
C GLN A 653 27.48 15.93 19.02
N GLU A 654 27.74 14.95 19.91
CA GLU A 654 27.71 15.16 21.37
C GLU A 654 29.02 15.76 21.94
N CYS A 655 30.03 16.05 21.11
CA CYS A 655 31.23 16.77 21.55
C CYS A 655 30.89 18.26 21.77
N ALA A 656 31.64 18.95 22.65
CA ALA A 656 31.46 20.38 22.89
C ALA A 656 31.62 21.25 21.62
N GLU A 657 32.40 20.75 20.65
CA GLU A 657 32.65 21.37 19.35
C GLU A 657 31.53 21.11 18.33
N GLY A 658 30.60 20.20 18.65
CA GLY A 658 29.53 19.75 17.77
C GLY A 658 30.00 18.93 16.57
N GLU A 659 29.05 18.64 15.66
CA GLU A 659 29.28 17.88 14.44
C GLU A 659 30.16 18.66 13.44
N HIS A 660 31.21 18.01 12.90
CA HIS A 660 32.14 18.64 11.96
C HIS A 660 31.45 18.97 10.63
N ARG A 661 31.77 20.13 10.06
CA ARG A 661 31.19 20.61 8.79
C ARG A 661 32.26 20.89 7.75
N VAL A 662 32.16 20.19 6.63
CA VAL A 662 33.02 20.39 5.45
C VAL A 662 32.28 21.29 4.46
N PHE A 663 32.91 22.40 4.10
CA PHE A 663 32.41 23.31 3.06
C PHE A 663 33.05 22.91 1.74
N ALA A 664 32.36 22.11 0.94
CA ALA A 664 32.88 21.59 -0.31
C ALA A 664 32.94 22.67 -1.39
N SER A 665 33.91 22.53 -2.30
CA SER A 665 34.21 23.43 -3.43
C SER A 665 33.02 23.67 -4.36
N ASN A 666 32.08 22.73 -4.42
CA ASN A 666 30.84 22.83 -5.20
C ASN A 666 29.73 23.67 -4.51
N GLY A 667 30.02 24.27 -3.35
CA GLY A 667 29.09 25.08 -2.55
C GLY A 667 28.17 24.26 -1.63
N SER A 668 28.36 22.94 -1.53
CA SER A 668 27.63 22.11 -0.58
C SER A 668 28.29 22.11 0.80
N VAL A 669 27.47 21.95 1.85
CA VAL A 669 27.95 21.78 3.22
C VAL A 669 27.67 20.34 3.64
N LEU A 670 28.71 19.57 3.86
CA LEU A 670 28.64 18.19 4.32
C LEU A 670 28.83 18.17 5.84
N ARG A 671 27.90 17.55 6.55
CA ARG A 671 28.04 17.27 7.98
C ARG A 671 28.46 15.82 8.16
N LEU A 672 29.46 15.56 9.00
CA LEU A 672 30.07 14.24 9.14
C LEU A 672 29.59 13.56 10.43
N ASP A 673 29.29 12.26 10.36
CA ASP A 673 28.87 11.48 11.52
C ASP A 673 29.97 11.43 12.59
N GLY A 674 31.23 11.25 12.15
CA GLY A 674 32.44 11.38 12.96
C GLY A 674 33.61 11.95 12.17
N TYR A 675 34.47 12.73 12.82
CA TYR A 675 35.65 13.35 12.20
C TYR A 675 36.88 13.22 13.09
N ILE A 676 38.01 12.85 12.48
CA ILE A 676 39.32 12.81 13.14
C ILE A 676 40.24 13.76 12.37
N LYS A 677 40.77 14.74 13.08
CA LYS A 677 41.75 15.67 12.51
C LYS A 677 43.10 14.98 12.33
N GLY A 678 43.70 15.12 11.15
CA GLY A 678 45.03 14.61 10.87
C GLY A 678 46.10 15.34 11.69
N ASN A 679 47.03 14.57 12.29
CA ASN A 679 48.21 15.13 12.97
C ASN A 679 49.45 15.08 12.06
N ASN A 680 50.34 16.06 12.19
CA ASN A 680 51.69 16.07 11.58
C ASN A 680 51.73 15.73 10.07
N GLY A 681 50.81 16.27 9.27
CA GLY A 681 50.76 16.04 7.82
C GLY A 681 50.00 14.77 7.38
N GLY A 682 49.32 14.08 8.30
CA GLY A 682 48.34 13.05 7.96
C GLY A 682 47.04 13.64 7.40
N ASN A 683 46.32 12.84 6.60
CA ASN A 683 45.01 13.24 6.06
C ASN A 683 43.94 13.25 7.16
N ASP A 684 43.02 14.19 7.08
CA ASP A 684 41.80 14.19 7.88
C ASP A 684 40.94 12.97 7.55
N ILE A 685 40.23 12.44 8.54
CA ILE A 685 39.41 11.23 8.39
C ILE A 685 37.94 11.56 8.69
N ALA A 686 37.06 11.20 7.75
CA ALA A 686 35.61 11.16 7.95
C ALA A 686 35.16 9.72 8.23
N ILE A 687 34.34 9.54 9.25
CA ILE A 687 33.64 8.29 9.56
C ILE A 687 32.17 8.50 9.20
N GLU A 688 31.62 7.63 8.36
CA GLU A 688 30.23 7.66 7.90
C GLU A 688 29.54 6.36 8.30
N PHE A 689 28.46 6.46 9.09
CA PHE A 689 27.68 5.33 9.55
C PHE A 689 26.39 5.20 8.73
N LEU A 690 26.28 4.11 7.99
CA LEU A 690 25.26 3.93 6.96
C LEU A 690 24.12 3.05 7.47
N GLY A 691 23.00 3.69 7.84
CA GLY A 691 21.74 3.00 8.15
C GLY A 691 21.23 2.16 6.98
N CYS A 692 21.06 0.84 7.15
CA CYS A 692 20.74 -0.08 6.06
C CYS A 692 19.37 0.23 5.41
N ALA A 693 18.39 0.60 6.25
CA ALA A 693 17.03 0.93 5.83
C ALA A 693 16.93 2.23 4.99
N TRP A 694 17.85 3.17 5.26
CA TRP A 694 17.87 4.50 4.67
C TRP A 694 18.75 4.59 3.43
N HIS A 695 19.94 3.99 3.49
CA HIS A 695 20.94 4.01 2.42
C HIS A 695 20.78 2.85 1.42
N GLY A 696 19.87 1.90 1.67
CA GLY A 696 19.51 0.87 0.71
C GLY A 696 20.50 -0.30 0.65
N HIS A 697 20.93 -0.80 1.82
CA HIS A 697 21.89 -1.92 1.88
C HIS A 697 21.30 -3.22 1.32
N GLU A 698 22.15 -4.06 0.75
CA GLU A 698 21.77 -5.34 0.13
C GLU A 698 21.21 -6.38 1.11
N CYS A 699 21.42 -6.20 2.43
CA CYS A 699 20.81 -7.05 3.44
C CYS A 699 19.28 -6.87 3.58
N LEU A 700 18.74 -5.71 3.14
CA LEU A 700 17.32 -5.38 3.25
C LEU A 700 16.64 -5.16 1.90
N TYR A 701 17.39 -4.73 0.88
CA TYR A 701 16.81 -4.30 -0.39
C TYR A 701 17.57 -4.84 -1.60
N ARG A 702 16.81 -5.14 -2.66
CA ARG A 702 17.36 -5.24 -4.02
C ARG A 702 17.50 -3.84 -4.61
N GLN A 703 18.44 -3.66 -5.54
CA GLN A 703 18.80 -2.36 -6.14
C GLN A 703 17.60 -1.51 -6.62
N HIS A 704 16.52 -2.13 -7.09
CA HIS A 704 15.34 -1.46 -7.64
C HIS A 704 14.20 -1.25 -6.64
N GLU A 705 14.34 -1.74 -5.40
CA GLU A 705 13.32 -1.58 -4.36
C GLU A 705 13.38 -0.18 -3.73
N ILE A 706 12.22 0.31 -3.30
CA ILE A 706 12.07 1.64 -2.71
C ILE A 706 12.41 1.58 -1.22
N CYS A 707 13.42 2.34 -0.81
CA CYS A 707 13.85 2.54 0.58
C CYS A 707 12.91 3.50 1.33
N LEU A 708 13.11 3.65 2.64
CA LEU A 708 12.26 4.50 3.51
C LEU A 708 12.17 5.97 3.06
N ASN A 709 13.21 6.48 2.42
CA ASN A 709 13.25 7.84 1.88
C ASN A 709 12.48 8.03 0.55
N GLY A 710 11.82 6.98 0.05
CA GLY A 710 11.07 7.01 -1.21
C GLY A 710 11.95 6.98 -2.46
N LYS A 711 13.24 6.65 -2.33
CA LYS A 711 14.20 6.46 -3.43
C LYS A 711 14.54 4.98 -3.59
N THR A 712 15.06 4.60 -4.75
CA THR A 712 15.54 3.23 -4.95
C THR A 712 16.85 3.01 -4.18
N ALA A 713 17.11 1.77 -3.78
CA ALA A 713 18.39 1.40 -3.16
C ALA A 713 19.59 1.79 -4.04
N LEU A 714 19.49 1.60 -5.36
CA LEU A 714 20.51 2.02 -6.31
C LEU A 714 20.75 3.54 -6.29
N TYR A 715 19.68 4.35 -6.27
CA TYR A 715 19.83 5.81 -6.20
C TYR A 715 20.55 6.26 -4.93
N ASN A 716 20.27 5.60 -3.80
CA ASN A 716 20.92 5.92 -2.53
C ASN A 716 22.40 5.54 -2.56
N LYS A 717 22.74 4.40 -3.17
CA LYS A 717 24.12 3.98 -3.41
C LYS A 717 24.87 4.99 -4.29
N ASP A 718 24.29 5.40 -5.42
CA ASP A 718 24.90 6.40 -6.31
C ASP A 718 25.15 7.73 -5.57
N LYS A 719 24.19 8.16 -4.74
CA LYS A 719 24.33 9.37 -3.93
C LYS A 719 25.38 9.27 -2.84
N LEU A 720 25.53 8.10 -2.24
CA LEU A 720 26.60 7.83 -1.28
C LEU A 720 27.98 7.87 -1.97
N GLU A 721 28.10 7.27 -3.15
CA GLU A 721 29.34 7.32 -3.94
C GLU A 721 29.70 8.76 -4.34
N GLU A 722 28.72 9.56 -4.78
CA GLU A 722 28.91 11.00 -5.03
C GLU A 722 29.42 11.73 -3.77
N ARG A 723 28.84 11.44 -2.60
CA ARG A 723 29.25 12.05 -1.32
C ARG A 723 30.68 11.68 -0.95
N ILE A 724 31.05 10.40 -1.05
CA ILE A 724 32.41 9.92 -0.73
C ILE A 724 33.43 10.55 -1.68
N ASN A 725 33.09 10.69 -2.96
CA ASN A 725 33.98 11.32 -3.93
C ASN A 725 34.19 12.80 -3.61
N LEU A 726 33.16 13.53 -3.19
CA LEU A 726 33.30 14.92 -2.75
C LEU A 726 34.22 15.04 -1.53
N LEU A 727 34.09 14.17 -0.53
CA LEU A 727 34.98 14.18 0.64
C LEU A 727 36.44 13.93 0.25
N LYS A 728 36.67 13.00 -0.69
CA LYS A 728 38.01 12.73 -1.25
C LYS A 728 38.58 13.92 -2.02
N GLU A 729 37.76 14.64 -2.80
CA GLU A 729 38.17 15.85 -3.51
C GLU A 729 38.61 16.96 -2.56
N GLU A 730 38.01 17.03 -1.36
CA GLU A 730 38.40 17.95 -0.29
C GLU A 730 39.59 17.44 0.56
N GLY A 731 40.26 16.36 0.14
CA GLY A 731 41.44 15.81 0.83
C GLY A 731 41.13 14.98 2.09
N ILE A 732 39.87 14.59 2.29
CA ILE A 732 39.43 13.85 3.47
C ILE A 732 39.32 12.35 3.15
N CYS A 733 39.98 11.51 3.95
CA CYS A 733 39.89 10.06 3.85
C CYS A 733 38.58 9.59 4.49
N THR A 734 37.72 8.86 3.76
CA THR A 734 36.41 8.45 4.28
C THR A 734 36.36 6.94 4.57
N TYR A 735 35.93 6.57 5.78
CA TYR A 735 35.60 5.20 6.17
C TYR A 735 34.10 5.05 6.41
N THR A 736 33.50 4.05 5.78
CA THR A 736 32.06 3.78 5.88
C THR A 736 31.80 2.49 6.65
N PHE A 737 30.80 2.50 7.53
CA PHE A 737 30.38 1.32 8.29
C PHE A 737 28.88 1.10 8.12
N TRP A 738 28.44 -0.11 7.77
CA TRP A 738 27.01 -0.41 7.63
C TRP A 738 26.39 -0.81 8.97
N GLU A 739 25.14 -0.39 9.17
CA GLU A 739 24.37 -0.70 10.38
C GLU A 739 24.28 -2.21 10.66
N CYS A 740 24.09 -3.05 9.65
CA CYS A 740 24.03 -4.50 9.84
C CYS A 740 25.39 -5.11 10.22
N GLU A 741 26.50 -4.53 9.74
CA GLU A 741 27.85 -4.97 10.11
C GLU A 741 28.14 -4.60 11.57
N ALA A 742 27.75 -3.38 11.97
CA ALA A 742 27.86 -2.93 13.36
C ALA A 742 26.98 -3.77 14.30
N ASN A 743 25.75 -4.10 13.91
CA ASN A 743 24.87 -4.98 14.69
C ASN A 743 25.45 -6.40 14.82
N LYS A 744 26.01 -6.95 13.74
CA LYS A 744 26.67 -8.25 13.80
C LYS A 744 27.91 -8.21 14.71
N ALA A 745 28.74 -7.18 14.61
CA ALA A 745 29.87 -6.99 15.50
C ALA A 745 29.45 -6.86 16.97
N LEU A 746 28.29 -6.23 17.23
CA LEU A 746 27.71 -6.13 18.57
C LEU A 746 27.25 -7.49 19.12
N GLU A 747 26.75 -8.39 18.27
CA GLU A 747 26.39 -9.77 18.63
C GLU A 747 27.65 -10.62 18.89
N ASP A 748 28.69 -10.43 18.07
CA ASP A 748 29.91 -11.25 18.08
C ASP A 748 30.95 -10.81 19.14
N ASP A 749 30.97 -9.54 19.55
CA ASP A 749 31.94 -8.97 20.51
C ASP A 749 31.26 -8.64 21.87
N PRO A 750 31.43 -9.50 22.89
CA PRO A 750 30.85 -9.28 24.22
C PRO A 750 31.32 -7.99 24.90
N LEU A 751 32.54 -7.52 24.61
CA LEU A 751 33.06 -6.27 25.19
C LEU A 751 32.38 -5.07 24.54
N MET A 752 32.17 -5.11 23.23
CA MET A 752 31.38 -4.10 22.53
C MET A 752 29.94 -4.07 23.05
N ALA A 753 29.31 -5.24 23.23
CA ALA A 753 27.96 -5.35 23.79
C ALA A 753 27.87 -4.74 25.20
N LEU A 754 28.85 -5.05 26.06
CA LEU A 754 28.92 -4.51 27.41
C LEU A 754 29.14 -2.99 27.41
N PHE A 755 30.03 -2.48 26.56
CA PHE A 755 30.26 -1.04 26.40
C PHE A 755 29.01 -0.31 25.91
N PHE A 756 28.34 -0.83 24.87
CA PHE A 756 27.08 -0.28 24.36
C PHE A 756 25.98 -0.24 25.42
N ALA A 757 25.95 -1.24 26.31
CA ALA A 757 25.01 -1.32 27.43
C ALA A 757 25.35 -0.34 28.57
N GLN A 758 26.63 0.01 28.75
CA GLN A 758 27.09 0.98 29.74
C GLN A 758 26.95 2.43 29.26
N LEU A 759 26.98 2.67 27.95
CA LEU A 759 26.71 3.98 27.37
C LEU A 759 25.27 4.42 27.67
N SER A 760 25.15 5.49 28.46
CA SER A 760 23.91 6.21 28.70
C SER A 760 23.25 6.57 27.37
N ASP A 761 21.95 6.29 27.24
CA ASP A 761 21.18 6.78 26.10
C ASP A 761 20.93 8.29 26.27
N SER A 762 21.93 9.09 25.89
CA SER A 762 21.89 10.56 25.86
C SER A 762 21.08 11.11 24.69
N GLY A 763 20.60 10.24 23.80
CA GLY A 763 19.85 10.66 22.61
C GLY A 763 18.58 11.45 22.95
N PRO A 764 18.02 12.18 21.97
CA PRO A 764 16.85 13.02 22.18
C PRO A 764 15.66 12.24 22.76
N LEU A 765 14.83 12.93 23.55
CA LEU A 765 13.59 12.36 24.06
C LEU A 765 12.65 12.08 22.88
N PHE A 766 12.28 10.80 22.70
CA PHE A 766 11.29 10.41 21.71
C PHE A 766 9.96 10.05 22.37
N PRO A 767 8.88 10.85 22.20
CA PRO A 767 7.64 10.64 22.97
C PRO A 767 7.01 9.26 22.82
N ARG A 768 7.22 8.57 21.69
CA ARG A 768 6.68 7.23 21.43
C ARG A 768 7.25 6.17 22.38
N ASP A 769 8.46 6.36 22.90
CA ASP A 769 9.10 5.40 23.81
C ASP A 769 8.41 5.39 25.19
N SER A 770 7.74 6.48 25.54
CA SER A 770 6.91 6.56 26.75
C SER A 770 5.53 5.89 26.60
N PHE A 771 5.16 5.44 25.38
CA PHE A 771 3.84 4.90 25.08
C PHE A 771 3.74 3.39 25.37
N HIS A 772 3.08 3.06 26.47
CA HIS A 772 2.91 1.69 26.96
C HIS A 772 1.44 1.23 26.91
N GLY A 773 1.24 -0.10 26.89
CA GLY A 773 -0.09 -0.71 26.95
C GLY A 773 -0.67 -0.74 28.36
N GLY A 774 -1.73 -1.53 28.57
CA GLY A 774 -2.24 -1.82 29.90
C GLY A 774 -1.20 -2.53 30.77
N ARG A 775 -1.22 -2.27 32.08
CA ARG A 775 -0.39 -2.99 33.05
C ARG A 775 -0.93 -4.41 33.21
N THR A 776 -0.07 -5.39 32.97
CA THR A 776 -0.34 -6.80 33.26
C THR A 776 0.81 -7.34 34.10
N GLY A 777 0.52 -7.81 35.31
CA GLY A 777 1.53 -8.35 36.21
C GLY A 777 0.90 -9.24 37.28
N PRO A 778 1.16 -10.56 37.28
CA PRO A 778 0.72 -11.42 38.37
C PRO A 778 1.53 -11.11 39.64
N LEU A 779 0.87 -11.04 40.79
CA LEU A 779 1.55 -10.96 42.10
C LEU A 779 2.11 -12.32 42.52
N SER A 780 1.43 -13.40 42.15
CA SER A 780 1.90 -14.78 42.30
C SER A 780 1.62 -15.58 41.02
N LEU A 781 2.54 -16.46 40.66
CA LEU A 781 2.40 -17.37 39.52
C LEU A 781 1.60 -18.63 39.86
N LYS A 782 1.56 -19.01 41.14
CA LYS A 782 0.82 -20.18 41.64
C LYS A 782 0.10 -19.81 42.94
N CYS A 783 -1.19 -20.09 42.98
CA CYS A 783 -1.95 -20.10 44.23
C CYS A 783 -2.20 -21.58 44.56
N ASN A 784 -1.56 -22.10 45.60
CA ASN A 784 -1.80 -23.46 46.07
C ASN A 784 -3.02 -23.44 46.98
N LEU A 785 -4.09 -24.09 46.54
CA LEU A 785 -5.34 -24.24 47.28
C LEU A 785 -5.60 -25.73 47.62
N GLU A 786 -4.56 -26.58 47.51
CA GLU A 786 -4.65 -28.04 47.64
C GLU A 786 -5.14 -28.49 49.03
N ASP A 787 -4.88 -27.69 50.08
CA ASP A 787 -5.27 -27.96 51.48
C ASP A 787 -6.44 -27.08 51.97
N ILE A 788 -7.16 -26.39 51.06
CA ILE A 788 -8.25 -25.48 51.40
C ILE A 788 -9.57 -26.01 50.82
N ASP A 789 -10.44 -26.49 51.69
CA ASP A 789 -11.74 -27.08 51.31
C ASP A 789 -12.70 -26.07 50.66
N GLU A 790 -12.64 -24.79 51.09
CA GLU A 790 -13.46 -23.70 50.54
C GLU A 790 -12.66 -22.40 50.42
N TYR A 791 -12.69 -21.78 49.25
CA TYR A 791 -12.09 -20.46 49.01
C TYR A 791 -12.98 -19.63 48.08
N GLU A 792 -12.91 -18.30 48.23
CA GLU A 792 -13.59 -17.35 47.36
C GLU A 792 -12.56 -16.58 46.52
N ILE A 793 -12.81 -16.47 45.21
CA ILE A 793 -12.02 -15.63 44.31
C ILE A 793 -12.89 -14.46 43.85
N SER A 794 -12.56 -13.26 44.28
CA SER A 794 -13.19 -12.03 43.80
C SER A 794 -12.46 -11.47 42.57
N CYS A 795 -13.20 -11.12 41.53
CA CYS A 795 -12.67 -10.45 40.33
C CYS A 795 -13.23 -9.03 40.26
N PHE A 796 -12.35 -8.04 40.30
CA PHE A 796 -12.70 -6.63 40.18
C PHE A 796 -12.32 -6.12 38.80
N ASP A 797 -13.27 -5.51 38.10
CA ASP A 797 -13.03 -4.86 36.81
C ASP A 797 -13.48 -3.40 36.84
N VAL A 798 -12.66 -2.52 36.25
CA VAL A 798 -12.99 -1.11 36.12
C VAL A 798 -13.86 -0.92 34.89
N VAL A 799 -15.13 -0.60 35.10
CA VAL A 799 -16.08 -0.34 34.02
C VAL A 799 -15.55 0.80 33.13
N SER A 800 -15.16 0.45 31.90
CA SER A 800 -14.64 1.39 30.89
C SER A 800 -13.41 2.20 31.34
N LEU A 801 -12.35 1.52 31.79
CA LEU A 801 -11.10 2.16 32.24
C LEU A 801 -10.59 3.29 31.32
N TYR A 802 -10.34 3.01 30.03
CA TYR A 802 -9.80 4.03 29.11
C TYR A 802 -10.76 5.20 28.87
N PRO A 803 -12.06 4.99 28.62
CA PRO A 803 -13.03 6.10 28.60
C PRO A 803 -13.07 6.94 29.88
N ALA A 804 -13.00 6.31 31.06
CA ALA A 804 -12.95 7.03 32.34
C ALA A 804 -11.70 7.92 32.42
N VAL A 805 -10.53 7.40 32.03
CA VAL A 805 -9.28 8.20 31.95
C VAL A 805 -9.43 9.33 30.93
N ASN A 806 -9.98 9.08 29.74
CA ASN A 806 -10.24 10.11 28.73
C ASN A 806 -11.15 11.25 29.25
N PHE A 807 -12.06 10.96 30.17
CA PHE A 807 -13.00 11.92 30.73
C PHE A 807 -12.43 12.72 31.90
N TYR A 808 -11.72 12.06 32.83
CA TYR A 808 -11.26 12.68 34.09
C TYR A 808 -9.80 13.16 34.06
N ALA A 809 -8.95 12.59 33.21
CA ALA A 809 -7.52 12.91 33.18
C ALA A 809 -7.21 14.14 32.31
N PHE A 810 -6.12 14.82 32.66
CA PHE A 810 -5.58 15.89 31.84
C PHE A 810 -4.77 15.32 30.67
N TYR A 811 -5.04 15.78 29.46
CA TYR A 811 -4.27 15.44 28.25
C TYR A 811 -3.40 16.62 27.82
N PRO A 812 -2.16 16.36 27.33
CA PRO A 812 -1.37 17.39 26.68
C PRO A 812 -2.07 17.88 25.40
N ILE A 813 -2.01 19.19 25.16
CA ILE A 813 -2.55 19.83 23.95
C ILE A 813 -1.44 20.60 23.23
N GLY A 814 -1.55 20.70 21.90
CA GLY A 814 -0.58 21.38 21.05
C GLY A 814 0.73 20.60 20.88
N HIS A 815 1.81 21.35 20.62
CA HIS A 815 3.18 20.82 20.59
C HIS A 815 3.90 21.20 21.89
N PRO A 816 4.69 20.29 22.47
CA PRO A 816 5.49 20.58 23.65
C PRO A 816 6.61 21.56 23.31
N GLU A 817 7.06 22.28 24.33
CA GLU A 817 8.36 22.92 24.34
C GLU A 817 9.43 21.88 24.69
N VAL A 818 10.54 21.88 23.94
CA VAL A 818 11.67 20.99 24.21
C VAL A 818 12.68 21.74 25.06
N LEU A 819 12.93 21.21 26.26
CA LEU A 819 13.91 21.75 27.20
C LEU A 819 15.06 20.78 27.32
N ASP A 820 16.30 21.27 27.18
CA ASP A 820 17.51 20.49 27.39
C ASP A 820 18.02 20.75 28.82
N ILE A 821 17.70 19.82 29.73
CA ILE A 821 18.00 19.94 31.17
C ILE A 821 18.88 18.76 31.57
N ASN A 822 20.20 18.94 31.44
CA ASN A 822 21.20 17.95 31.85
C ASN A 822 21.71 18.27 33.26
N LEU A 823 20.86 18.05 34.26
CA LEU A 823 21.17 18.30 35.67
C LEU A 823 20.94 17.03 36.50
N GLU A 824 21.80 16.81 37.49
CA GLU A 824 21.56 15.84 38.54
C GLU A 824 20.48 16.39 39.49
N VAL A 825 19.42 15.62 39.72
CA VAL A 825 18.24 16.04 40.49
C VAL A 825 17.91 15.00 41.57
N ASN A 826 17.41 15.47 42.71
CA ASN A 826 16.91 14.60 43.79
C ASN A 826 15.39 14.76 43.92
N TRP A 827 14.65 14.20 42.96
CA TRP A 827 13.18 14.25 42.95
C TRP A 827 12.60 13.10 43.76
N THR A 828 12.02 13.42 44.91
CA THR A 828 11.43 12.44 45.85
C THR A 828 9.93 12.60 45.97
N MET A 829 9.39 13.78 45.66
CA MET A 829 7.98 14.13 45.75
C MET A 829 7.45 14.70 44.43
N PRO A 830 6.15 14.54 44.10
CA PRO A 830 5.56 15.10 42.87
C PRO A 830 5.71 16.62 42.74
N GLU A 831 5.86 17.33 43.85
CA GLU A 831 6.08 18.78 43.90
C GLU A 831 7.45 19.20 43.33
N ASP A 832 8.46 18.33 43.40
CA ASP A 832 9.83 18.61 42.94
C ASP A 832 9.91 18.73 41.41
N LEU A 833 8.90 18.22 40.71
CA LEU A 833 8.79 18.32 39.25
C LEU A 833 8.34 19.71 38.79
N ARG A 834 7.91 20.59 39.69
CA ARG A 834 7.48 21.95 39.32
C ARG A 834 8.68 22.81 38.88
N PRO A 835 8.51 23.69 37.88
CA PRO A 835 7.27 24.03 37.16
C PRO A 835 6.95 23.09 35.98
N TYR A 836 7.74 22.04 35.77
CA TYR A 836 7.66 21.21 34.58
C TYR A 836 6.49 20.22 34.62
N ARG A 837 5.81 20.07 33.48
CA ARG A 837 4.77 19.05 33.29
C ARG A 837 4.89 18.48 31.88
N GLY A 838 5.28 17.22 31.78
CA GLY A 838 5.51 16.60 30.48
C GLY A 838 6.08 15.19 30.57
N ILE A 839 6.81 14.83 29.52
CA ILE A 839 7.57 13.60 29.41
C ILE A 839 9.02 13.97 29.72
N PHE A 840 9.67 13.18 30.56
CA PHE A 840 11.05 13.36 30.97
C PHE A 840 11.83 12.11 30.58
N LYS A 841 13.05 12.29 30.09
CA LYS A 841 14.03 11.21 29.93
C LYS A 841 14.98 11.34 31.11
N VAL A 842 14.96 10.36 32.02
CA VAL A 842 15.69 10.44 33.30
C VAL A 842 16.44 9.14 33.56
N PHE A 843 17.53 9.24 34.31
CA PHE A 843 18.15 8.08 34.96
C PHE A 843 17.55 7.95 36.35
N ILE A 844 16.96 6.78 36.65
CA ILE A 844 16.31 6.53 37.95
C ILE A 844 17.15 5.53 38.76
N ILE A 845 17.33 5.83 40.04
CA ILE A 845 17.75 4.84 41.04
C ILE A 845 16.47 4.23 41.62
N PRO A 846 16.19 2.95 41.35
CA PRO A 846 14.96 2.31 41.77
C PRO A 846 14.92 2.06 43.28
N PRO A 847 13.77 2.25 43.95
CA PRO A 847 13.62 1.95 45.37
C PRO A 847 13.66 0.43 45.63
N GLU A 848 14.21 0.04 46.79
CA GLU A 848 14.44 -1.36 47.16
C GLU A 848 13.21 -2.05 47.77
N ASP A 849 12.17 -1.29 48.16
CA ASP A 849 11.06 -1.72 49.02
C ASP A 849 9.66 -1.52 48.42
N LEU A 850 9.50 -1.61 47.09
CA LEU A 850 8.19 -1.46 46.45
C LEU A 850 7.32 -2.72 46.58
N TYR A 851 6.12 -2.59 47.17
CA TYR A 851 5.08 -3.64 47.15
C TYR A 851 4.50 -3.88 45.74
N LEU A 852 4.47 -2.85 44.88
CA LEU A 852 4.03 -2.96 43.50
C LEU A 852 5.08 -2.39 42.56
N PRO A 853 5.44 -3.12 41.49
CA PRO A 853 6.40 -2.63 40.52
C PRO A 853 5.74 -1.52 39.70
N VAL A 854 6.38 -0.37 39.57
CA VAL A 854 5.77 0.82 38.91
C VAL A 854 6.46 1.25 37.63
N ILE A 855 7.66 0.73 37.36
CA ILE A 855 8.48 1.11 36.19
C ILE A 855 8.27 0.08 35.07
N PRO A 856 7.65 0.47 33.93
CA PRO A 856 7.51 -0.42 32.78
C PRO A 856 8.79 -0.49 31.94
N GLU A 857 9.18 -1.69 31.51
CA GLU A 857 10.23 -1.91 30.50
C GLU A 857 9.81 -2.99 29.49
N ARG A 858 10.35 -2.94 28.28
CA ARG A 858 10.21 -4.00 27.28
C ARG A 858 11.43 -4.93 27.29
N ILE A 859 11.27 -6.12 27.87
CA ILE A 859 12.30 -7.18 27.84
C ILE A 859 11.90 -8.19 26.76
N ASN A 860 12.76 -8.44 25.78
CA ASN A 860 12.50 -9.36 24.66
C ASN A 860 11.16 -9.06 23.95
N GLY A 861 10.85 -7.77 23.80
CA GLY A 861 9.60 -7.30 23.18
C GLY A 861 8.34 -7.41 24.04
N LYS A 862 8.41 -7.96 25.26
CA LYS A 862 7.29 -8.06 26.20
C LYS A 862 7.36 -6.95 27.25
N LEU A 863 6.21 -6.32 27.53
CA LEU A 863 6.10 -5.33 28.58
C LEU A 863 6.10 -6.02 29.96
N VAL A 864 7.05 -5.66 30.80
CA VAL A 864 7.21 -6.15 32.18
C VAL A 864 7.31 -4.93 33.11
N SER A 865 6.95 -5.09 34.38
CA SER A 865 7.18 -4.09 35.42
C SER A 865 8.05 -4.70 36.52
N TYR A 866 9.14 -4.04 36.92
CA TYR A 866 10.13 -4.63 37.84
C TYR A 866 9.80 -4.47 39.32
N PHE A 867 9.95 -5.57 40.06
CA PHE A 867 10.47 -5.56 41.44
C PHE A 867 11.98 -5.76 41.34
N LEU A 868 12.79 -4.89 41.92
CA LEU A 868 14.23 -5.17 41.98
C LEU A 868 14.53 -6.09 43.15
N ILE A 869 14.67 -7.38 42.85
CA ILE A 869 15.40 -8.32 43.68
C ILE A 869 16.41 -9.03 42.79
N LEU A 870 17.42 -8.31 42.31
CA LEU A 870 18.67 -8.89 41.83
C LEU A 870 19.83 -8.04 42.39
N PRO A 871 20.49 -8.47 43.47
CA PRO A 871 21.45 -7.64 44.23
C PRO A 871 22.72 -7.21 43.48
N ASN A 872 22.96 -7.66 42.25
CA ASN A 872 24.28 -7.56 41.61
C ASN A 872 24.30 -6.88 40.24
N ILE A 873 23.26 -6.14 39.87
CA ILE A 873 23.27 -5.36 38.62
C ILE A 873 22.92 -3.91 38.96
N PHE A 874 23.93 -3.13 39.37
CA PHE A 874 23.91 -1.67 39.36
C PHE A 874 23.86 -1.17 37.91
N LYS A 875 22.73 -1.38 37.22
CA LYS A 875 22.48 -0.74 35.92
C LYS A 875 21.73 0.56 36.18
N ARG A 876 22.34 1.68 35.78
CA ARG A 876 21.63 2.95 35.61
C ARG A 876 20.75 2.81 34.37
N TYR A 877 19.43 2.78 34.54
CA TYR A 877 18.50 2.69 33.42
C TYR A 877 18.00 4.08 33.05
N SER A 878 18.15 4.45 31.78
CA SER A 878 17.43 5.58 31.17
C SER A 878 15.97 5.18 30.96
N ILE A 879 15.06 5.85 31.65
CA ILE A 879 13.62 5.58 31.63
C ILE A 879 12.87 6.87 31.29
N TYR A 880 11.72 6.72 30.64
CA TYR A 880 10.80 7.82 30.39
C TYR A 880 9.81 7.95 31.56
N ALA A 881 9.85 9.06 32.28
CA ALA A 881 8.87 9.39 33.31
C ALA A 881 7.81 10.34 32.74
N ILE A 882 6.53 10.08 33.02
CA ILE A 882 5.43 10.98 32.65
C ILE A 882 4.88 11.58 33.94
N ALA A 883 5.01 12.90 34.10
CA ALA A 883 4.38 13.60 35.20
C ALA A 883 2.96 14.04 34.82
N VAL A 884 1.95 13.23 35.18
CA VAL A 884 0.55 13.67 35.14
C VAL A 884 0.05 13.87 36.56
N GLN A 885 -0.02 15.12 37.02
CA GLN A 885 -0.79 15.45 38.21
C GLN A 885 -2.27 15.12 37.95
N SER A 886 -2.75 14.03 38.53
CA SER A 886 -4.19 13.79 38.64
C SER A 886 -4.67 14.42 39.96
N LYS A 887 -5.76 15.20 39.90
CA LYS A 887 -6.48 15.67 41.09
C LYS A 887 -7.30 14.55 41.76
N ALA A 888 -7.08 13.28 41.41
CA ALA A 888 -7.88 12.15 41.88
C ALA A 888 -7.54 11.69 43.31
N LYS A 889 -7.01 12.59 44.16
CA LYS A 889 -6.68 12.33 45.57
C LYS A 889 -7.91 12.25 46.48
N LYS A 890 -9.15 12.19 45.95
CA LYS A 890 -10.38 12.33 46.76
C LYS A 890 -11.46 11.25 46.61
N ILE A 891 -11.30 10.26 45.71
CA ILE A 891 -12.35 9.25 45.48
C ILE A 891 -11.95 7.84 45.93
N LEU A 892 -10.65 7.49 45.96
CA LEU A 892 -10.22 6.14 46.35
C LEU A 892 -9.95 5.94 47.86
N SER A 893 -9.97 7.01 48.67
CA SER A 893 -9.68 6.90 50.11
C SER A 893 -10.93 6.70 50.99
N LYS A 894 -12.12 6.50 50.42
CA LYS A 894 -13.36 6.31 51.21
C LYS A 894 -13.92 4.88 51.25
N ASN A 895 -13.38 3.95 50.47
CA ASN A 895 -13.88 2.55 50.43
C ASN A 895 -12.82 1.50 50.81
N MET A 896 -11.77 1.89 51.55
CA MET A 896 -10.82 0.96 52.17
C MET A 896 -10.60 1.33 53.66
N GLN A 897 -11.70 1.37 54.41
CA GLN A 897 -11.70 1.11 55.85
C GLN A 897 -12.64 -0.05 56.12
#